data_AF-A0A242C6H4-F1
#
_entry.id   AF-A0A242C6H4-F1
#
_cell.length_a   1.000
_cell.length_b   1.000
_cell.length_c   1.000
_cell.angle_alpha   90.00
_cell.angle_beta   90.00
_cell.angle_gamma   90.00
#
_symmetry.space_group_name_H-M   'P 1'
#
loop_
_entity.id
_entity.type
_entity.pdbx_description
1 polymer ?
#
loop_
_entity_poly.entity_id
_entity_poly.type
_entity_poly.pdbx_seq_one_letter_code
_entity_poly.pdbx_strand_id
1 'polypeptide(L)'
;MKKQIVKSSLYIMFFFFCFYLLTTYSNDKVNAETRSTNDIFLDSSKWKVTFEKTTYVINSDVTYKESYDLSATKIDFNLGKGYIRLEPGTDVIGLWIWEQSYGNYYDQWTQTWKTRVYTAKLSQTVPLEKGRYYQFKAKYELSYRTALPNYDHDVGYMDIVGISGKKFIMSANNSELAKGMVNAVHTVKAPETKNYEFQQKFIAPYDGEADGVYADARWFISDITYKDVTNEWLTLKDRINGLFINVEQKELKLSTTTQMVKELKKEVEDFDSILTPTDKMSLENVLTKAQTLLNKINVTITTGELVDNPEQQESYTLVGKTYPNAFLSFSGSASLPEGQLSSEVKGDTSNYQIRANNDGAFSYRLPRDSYFKAGEKVEVKSMLNGKFATVTKTVQDTTPPEAPKLDSVADISSSFSGDAEPNATINLYESGTNVVFLTGKVDDKGRFDLRIPEERKPLIPYKNYEVTATDGGGNTSVFSNTQQVKDTIPPSAEAILQYVSIGSEIPNVSTMIKNIYDNAGSEAVTKMLIKEPDLTKVGRATAIVELMDKAQNKTPIEVPFLVESPDVVKDGTYMLYGESFSALAVDYPDTEKEQIEFILANSKGNAWELSTAKERKGLISVDKTSVQKAAGTYELSLSIGAITKKITMTLLPGTLGIKKHSTDISFGEVTIKSKRQNIMQQKAVELTIEDTRIIKNQWRLTAQLTDLFQNAKGEKESGLGLYVKEIGHEIIPINSQVANEVFNSKESDKREVGILFSESSRSLNLEVMPGKILKEIAYTTKINWTIENGP
;
A
#
# COMPACT_ATOMS: atom_id res chain seq x y z
N MET A 1 3.76 -48.35 78.65
CA MET A 1 2.95 -49.56 78.38
C MET A 1 3.88 -50.76 78.27
N LYS A 2 3.64 -51.77 79.12
CA LYS A 2 3.94 -53.21 79.02
C LYS A 2 5.32 -53.65 78.47
N LYS A 3 6.21 -54.18 79.32
CA LYS A 3 6.39 -55.63 79.66
C LYS A 3 7.61 -56.19 78.88
N GLN A 4 8.50 -57.07 79.35
CA GLN A 4 8.59 -57.88 80.57
C GLN A 4 9.92 -58.69 80.58
N ILE A 5 10.48 -58.90 81.80
CA ILE A 5 11.13 -60.10 82.39
C ILE A 5 12.47 -60.55 81.74
N VAL A 6 13.52 -61.00 82.44
CA VAL A 6 13.67 -61.88 83.63
C VAL A 6 14.98 -61.46 84.34
N LYS A 7 14.95 -61.01 85.62
CA LYS A 7 15.11 -61.80 86.88
C LYS A 7 16.47 -62.55 86.92
N SER A 8 17.27 -62.55 87.99
CA SER A 8 16.93 -62.43 89.42
C SER A 8 18.25 -62.51 90.23
N SER A 9 18.42 -61.66 91.27
CA SER A 9 18.35 -62.03 92.71
C SER A 9 19.70 -62.45 93.31
N LEU A 10 20.10 -62.16 94.56
CA LEU A 10 19.46 -61.58 95.74
C LEU A 10 20.58 -61.42 96.81
N TYR A 11 20.57 -60.28 97.55
CA TYR A 11 20.63 -60.16 99.02
C TYR A 11 21.89 -60.70 99.80
N ILE A 12 22.39 -60.14 100.91
CA ILE A 12 21.76 -59.60 102.14
C ILE A 12 22.88 -58.90 102.97
N MET A 13 22.67 -57.69 103.53
CA MET A 13 22.52 -57.34 104.98
C MET A 13 23.71 -57.79 105.90
N PHE A 14 24.27 -57.04 106.86
CA PHE A 14 23.72 -56.03 107.79
C PHE A 14 24.83 -55.43 108.72
N PHE A 15 24.66 -54.16 109.16
CA PHE A 15 24.83 -53.59 110.54
C PHE A 15 26.21 -53.65 111.27
N PHE A 16 26.70 -52.73 112.14
CA PHE A 16 26.25 -51.47 112.77
C PHE A 16 27.44 -50.80 113.54
N PHE A 17 27.36 -49.46 113.71
CA PHE A 17 27.75 -48.60 114.87
C PHE A 17 29.20 -48.45 115.46
N CYS A 18 29.81 -47.28 115.18
CA CYS A 18 30.22 -46.14 116.05
C CYS A 18 30.94 -46.20 117.43
N PHE A 19 32.03 -45.38 117.53
CA PHE A 19 32.64 -44.60 118.65
C PHE A 19 33.44 -45.35 119.76
N TYR A 20 34.56 -44.89 120.37
CA TYR A 20 35.49 -43.73 120.29
C TYR A 20 36.72 -43.97 121.23
N LEU A 21 37.88 -43.34 120.93
CA LEU A 21 39.03 -42.88 121.78
C LEU A 21 40.17 -43.80 122.34
N LEU A 22 41.38 -43.48 121.81
CA LEU A 22 42.68 -43.12 122.43
C LEU A 22 43.73 -44.16 122.92
N THR A 23 44.71 -44.37 122.02
CA THR A 23 46.20 -44.27 122.16
C THR A 23 47.01 -45.24 123.05
N THR A 24 47.88 -46.06 122.44
CA THR A 24 49.32 -45.73 122.17
C THR A 24 50.04 -46.81 121.30
N TYR A 25 50.83 -46.32 120.32
CA TYR A 25 52.01 -46.87 119.60
C TYR A 25 52.14 -48.36 119.16
N SER A 26 52.08 -48.59 117.85
CA SER A 26 53.20 -48.89 116.92
C SER A 26 52.80 -49.87 115.80
N ASN A 27 53.31 -49.57 114.59
CA ASN A 27 53.25 -50.34 113.34
C ASN A 27 51.86 -50.77 112.84
N ASP A 28 51.32 -50.02 111.88
CA ASP A 28 50.80 -50.65 110.67
C ASP A 28 50.74 -49.68 109.48
N LYS A 29 51.11 -50.23 108.32
CA LYS A 29 50.94 -49.63 107.00
C LYS A 29 49.45 -49.28 106.79
N VAL A 30 49.15 -48.03 106.50
CA VAL A 30 47.81 -47.63 106.06
C VAL A 30 47.79 -47.64 104.53
N ASN A 31 47.02 -48.58 103.98
CA ASN A 31 46.68 -48.68 102.57
C ASN A 31 45.94 -47.42 102.12
N ALA A 32 46.38 -46.83 101.01
CA ALA A 32 45.59 -45.85 100.28
C ALA A 32 44.48 -46.60 99.52
N GLU A 33 43.22 -46.16 99.72
CA GLU A 33 42.07 -46.64 98.97
C GLU A 33 42.25 -46.38 97.47
N THR A 34 42.52 -47.44 96.72
CA THR A 34 42.51 -47.44 95.26
C THR A 34 41.05 -47.50 94.78
N ARG A 35 40.50 -46.37 94.33
CA ARG A 35 39.28 -46.41 93.51
C ARG A 35 39.66 -46.71 92.05
N SER A 36 39.49 -47.98 91.71
CA SER A 36 39.40 -48.64 90.39
C SER A 36 40.55 -49.59 90.07
N THR A 37 40.17 -50.84 89.82
CA THR A 37 40.98 -52.03 89.57
C THR A 37 41.00 -52.43 88.08
N ASN A 38 40.88 -51.45 87.17
CA ASN A 38 40.94 -51.74 85.73
C ASN A 38 42.28 -51.26 85.18
N ASP A 39 43.18 -52.20 84.88
CA ASP A 39 44.37 -51.91 84.09
C ASP A 39 43.92 -51.33 82.74
N ILE A 40 44.36 -50.11 82.42
CA ILE A 40 44.06 -49.43 81.17
C ILE A 40 45.12 -49.81 80.14
N PHE A 41 44.70 -50.32 78.99
CA PHE A 41 45.57 -50.58 77.85
C PHE A 41 45.29 -49.54 76.76
N LEU A 42 46.21 -48.59 76.58
CA LEU A 42 46.21 -47.75 75.38
C LEU A 42 46.79 -48.56 74.22
N ASP A 43 46.20 -48.43 73.03
CA ASP A 43 46.79 -48.99 71.82
C ASP A 43 48.10 -48.23 71.51
N SER A 44 49.22 -48.81 71.93
CA SER A 44 50.56 -48.24 71.77
C SER A 44 50.98 -48.11 70.30
N SER A 45 50.26 -48.74 69.36
CA SER A 45 50.48 -48.55 67.92
C SER A 45 49.83 -47.28 67.39
N LYS A 46 48.78 -46.80 68.06
CA LYS A 46 47.99 -45.62 67.68
C LYS A 46 48.35 -44.37 68.49
N TRP A 47 48.60 -44.55 69.78
CA TRP A 47 48.75 -43.45 70.74
C TRP A 47 50.05 -43.53 71.51
N LYS A 48 50.75 -42.40 71.56
CA LYS A 48 51.84 -42.18 72.51
C LYS A 48 51.47 -41.02 73.42
N VAL A 49 51.24 -41.34 74.69
CA VAL A 49 50.99 -40.34 75.73
C VAL A 49 52.29 -40.13 76.47
N THR A 50 52.89 -38.96 76.36
CA THR A 50 54.02 -38.59 77.21
C THR A 50 53.61 -37.51 78.18
N PHE A 51 54.03 -37.68 79.42
CA PHE A 51 53.94 -36.63 80.42
C PHE A 51 55.33 -36.10 80.69
N GLU A 52 55.50 -34.80 80.46
CA GLU A 52 56.77 -34.13 80.66
C GLU A 52 56.65 -33.19 81.85
N LYS A 53 57.52 -33.42 82.84
CA LYS A 53 57.80 -32.47 83.91
C LYS A 53 59.08 -31.75 83.54
N THR A 54 58.95 -30.46 83.30
CA THR A 54 60.11 -29.59 83.06
C THR A 54 60.34 -28.72 84.28
N THR A 55 61.50 -28.86 84.92
CA THR A 55 61.94 -28.00 86.03
C THR A 55 62.98 -27.02 85.50
N TYR A 56 62.65 -25.75 85.52
CA TYR A 56 63.53 -24.65 85.16
C TYR A 56 64.21 -24.13 86.42
N VAL A 57 65.54 -24.00 86.42
CA VAL A 57 66.24 -23.26 87.48
C VAL A 57 66.22 -21.78 87.11
N ILE A 58 65.68 -20.95 87.99
CA ILE A 58 65.47 -19.53 87.69
C ILE A 58 66.81 -18.82 87.67
N ASN A 59 67.00 -17.95 86.66
CA ASN A 59 68.26 -17.25 86.36
C ASN A 59 69.43 -18.19 85.99
N SER A 60 69.12 -19.37 85.43
CA SER A 60 70.09 -20.33 84.91
C SER A 60 69.53 -21.00 83.65
N ASP A 61 70.41 -21.42 82.73
CA ASP A 61 70.01 -22.22 81.55
C ASP A 61 69.78 -23.71 81.91
N VAL A 62 70.02 -24.09 83.16
CA VAL A 62 69.84 -25.46 83.62
C VAL A 62 68.35 -25.80 83.68
N THR A 63 67.95 -26.73 82.81
CA THR A 63 66.60 -27.27 82.75
C THR A 63 66.67 -28.78 82.96
N TYR A 64 65.91 -29.28 83.93
CA TYR A 64 65.72 -30.70 84.14
C TYR A 64 64.41 -31.14 83.50
N LYS A 65 64.49 -32.09 82.57
CA LYS A 65 63.31 -32.69 81.93
C LYS A 65 63.19 -34.13 82.32
N GLU A 66 62.07 -34.46 82.91
CA GLU A 66 61.64 -35.83 83.11
C GLU A 66 60.49 -36.09 82.15
N SER A 67 60.62 -37.11 81.32
CA SER A 67 59.57 -37.56 80.41
C SER A 67 59.16 -38.96 80.79
N TYR A 68 57.86 -39.11 81.00
CA TYR A 68 57.23 -40.37 81.37
C TYR A 68 56.40 -40.81 80.19
N ASP A 69 56.77 -41.94 79.58
CA ASP A 69 55.95 -42.58 78.56
C ASP A 69 54.83 -43.35 79.24
N LEU A 70 53.62 -42.80 79.15
CA LEU A 70 52.43 -43.35 79.79
C LEU A 70 51.72 -44.37 78.90
N SER A 71 52.33 -44.81 77.79
CA SER A 71 51.81 -45.84 76.89
C SER A 71 52.30 -47.27 77.20
N ALA A 72 53.22 -47.46 78.16
CA ALA A 72 53.78 -48.76 78.53
C ALA A 72 53.10 -49.39 79.77
N THR A 73 52.88 -50.70 79.72
CA THR A 73 52.15 -51.51 80.72
C THR A 73 52.72 -51.40 82.14
N LYS A 74 51.83 -51.05 83.10
CA LYS A 74 52.05 -50.82 84.53
C LYS A 74 52.90 -49.58 84.85
N ILE A 75 52.23 -48.51 85.24
CA ILE A 75 52.85 -47.26 85.67
C ILE A 75 52.73 -47.19 87.20
N ASP A 76 53.84 -47.43 87.90
CA ASP A 76 53.93 -47.17 89.33
C ASP A 76 54.34 -45.70 89.51
N PHE A 77 53.34 -44.83 89.67
CA PHE A 77 53.55 -43.42 89.94
C PHE A 77 54.08 -43.25 91.36
N ASN A 78 55.41 -43.23 91.52
CA ASN A 78 56.02 -42.81 92.79
C ASN A 78 55.96 -41.27 92.99
N LEU A 79 54.83 -40.66 92.61
CA LEU A 79 54.46 -39.25 92.85
C LEU A 79 53.02 -39.09 93.35
N GLY A 80 52.27 -40.18 93.55
CA GLY A 80 50.99 -40.17 94.28
C GLY A 80 49.89 -39.21 93.79
N LYS A 81 50.02 -38.57 92.61
CA LYS A 81 49.18 -37.41 92.26
C LYS A 81 48.63 -37.22 90.82
N GLY A 82 48.17 -38.29 90.16
CA GLY A 82 47.37 -38.21 88.91
C GLY A 82 46.96 -39.58 88.36
N TYR A 83 46.03 -39.64 87.39
CA TYR A 83 45.72 -40.86 86.62
C TYR A 83 45.23 -40.58 85.18
N ILE A 84 45.41 -41.59 84.32
CA ILE A 84 44.76 -41.68 83.01
C ILE A 84 43.52 -42.55 83.17
N ARG A 85 42.42 -42.23 82.47
CA ARG A 85 41.28 -43.14 82.32
C ARG A 85 40.68 -43.09 80.92
N LEU A 86 40.17 -44.22 80.45
CA LEU A 86 39.26 -44.25 79.32
C LEU A 86 37.84 -44.00 79.84
N GLU A 87 37.11 -43.06 79.25
CA GLU A 87 35.72 -42.80 79.66
C GLU A 87 34.82 -43.98 79.23
N PRO A 88 34.03 -44.58 80.15
CA PRO A 88 33.27 -45.79 79.87
C PRO A 88 32.37 -45.67 78.63
N GLY A 89 32.54 -46.58 77.67
CA GLY A 89 31.73 -46.62 76.44
C GLY A 89 32.11 -45.58 75.39
N THR A 90 33.28 -44.94 75.51
CA THR A 90 33.78 -43.94 74.57
C THR A 90 35.25 -44.19 74.23
N ASP A 91 35.71 -43.65 73.10
CA ASP A 91 37.13 -43.59 72.73
C ASP A 91 37.83 -42.34 73.31
N VAL A 92 37.26 -41.75 74.37
CA VAL A 92 37.78 -40.52 74.97
C VAL A 92 38.79 -40.86 76.06
N ILE A 93 40.01 -40.35 75.91
CA ILE A 93 41.06 -40.44 76.92
C ILE A 93 40.91 -39.23 77.85
N GLY A 94 40.60 -39.52 79.11
CA GLY A 94 40.61 -38.56 80.21
C GLY A 94 41.97 -38.57 80.90
N LEU A 95 42.69 -37.45 80.84
CA LEU A 95 43.89 -37.23 81.64
C LEU A 95 43.52 -36.34 82.82
N TRP A 96 43.77 -36.81 84.04
CA TRP A 96 43.63 -35.98 85.25
C TRP A 96 44.95 -35.93 86.00
N ILE A 97 45.48 -34.73 86.12
CA ILE A 97 46.67 -34.44 86.93
C ILE A 97 46.23 -33.48 88.01
N TRP A 98 46.58 -33.81 89.25
CA TRP A 98 46.33 -32.95 90.41
C TRP A 98 47.63 -32.49 91.06
N GLU A 99 48.74 -32.54 90.32
CA GLU A 99 50.05 -32.03 90.72
C GLU A 99 50.24 -30.57 90.27
N GLN A 100 50.71 -29.74 91.21
CA GLN A 100 50.88 -28.30 91.02
C GLN A 100 52.01 -28.00 90.04
N SER A 101 51.72 -27.33 88.92
CA SER A 101 52.72 -26.47 88.26
C SER A 101 53.14 -25.42 89.27
N TYR A 102 54.25 -25.65 89.97
CA TYR A 102 54.78 -24.66 90.89
C TYR A 102 55.23 -23.45 90.08
N GLY A 103 54.78 -22.28 90.51
CA GLY A 103 55.55 -21.06 90.27
C GLY A 103 56.97 -21.19 90.82
N ASN A 104 57.69 -20.08 90.85
CA ASN A 104 59.03 -20.06 91.41
C ASN A 104 58.97 -20.59 92.85
N TYR A 105 59.58 -21.73 93.13
CA TYR A 105 59.71 -22.32 94.46
C TYR A 105 61.17 -22.45 94.85
N TYR A 106 61.50 -22.21 96.11
CA TYR A 106 62.88 -22.34 96.58
C TYR A 106 63.15 -23.79 97.00
N ASP A 107 64.05 -24.46 96.29
CA ASP A 107 64.47 -25.81 96.61
C ASP A 107 65.46 -25.77 97.78
N GLN A 108 65.03 -26.18 98.97
CA GLN A 108 65.84 -26.09 100.19
C GLN A 108 67.08 -27.00 100.14
N TRP A 109 67.09 -28.05 99.32
CA TRP A 109 68.22 -28.97 99.19
C TRP A 109 69.29 -28.43 98.26
N THR A 110 68.88 -27.75 97.19
CA THR A 110 69.81 -27.18 96.19
C THR A 110 69.97 -25.66 96.30
N GLN A 111 69.37 -25.03 97.32
CA GLN A 111 69.40 -23.58 97.61
C GLN A 111 69.11 -22.69 96.39
N THR A 112 68.22 -23.11 95.50
CA THR A 112 67.93 -22.43 94.22
C THR A 112 66.44 -22.31 93.98
N TRP A 113 66.02 -21.19 93.39
CA TRP A 113 64.64 -21.04 92.92
C TRP A 113 64.45 -21.87 91.65
N LYS A 114 63.36 -22.63 91.58
CA LYS A 114 62.98 -23.46 90.44
C LYS A 114 61.51 -23.25 90.07
N THR A 115 61.14 -23.38 88.80
CA THR A 115 59.73 -23.43 88.34
C THR A 115 59.46 -24.78 87.71
N ARG A 116 58.25 -25.34 87.90
CA ARG A 116 57.85 -26.63 87.30
C ARG A 116 56.67 -26.43 86.36
N VAL A 117 56.85 -26.86 85.12
CA VAL A 117 55.80 -26.89 84.11
C VAL A 117 55.52 -28.33 83.74
N TYR A 118 54.24 -28.70 83.82
CA TYR A 118 53.76 -30.01 83.41
C TYR A 118 53.10 -29.90 82.05
N THR A 119 53.53 -30.75 81.13
CA THR A 119 52.97 -30.82 79.78
C THR A 119 52.56 -32.26 79.51
N ALA A 120 51.30 -32.49 79.17
CA ALA A 120 50.90 -33.74 78.57
C ALA A 120 50.94 -33.61 77.06
N LYS A 121 51.58 -34.56 76.41
CA LYS A 121 51.61 -34.66 74.96
C LYS A 121 50.91 -35.95 74.56
N LEU A 122 49.92 -35.80 73.71
CA LEU A 122 49.30 -36.90 73.01
C LEU A 122 49.77 -36.85 71.57
N SER A 123 50.58 -37.82 71.19
CA SER A 123 51.05 -37.98 69.83
C SER A 123 50.30 -39.11 69.13
N GLN A 124 49.80 -38.84 67.94
CA GLN A 124 49.30 -39.84 67.01
C GLN A 124 50.09 -39.76 65.72
N THR A 125 50.55 -40.91 65.23
CA THR A 125 51.22 -40.97 63.93
C THR A 125 50.16 -41.08 62.84
N VAL A 126 50.18 -40.16 61.87
CA VAL A 126 49.29 -40.19 60.71
C VAL A 126 50.12 -40.27 59.43
N PRO A 127 49.90 -41.28 58.56
CA PRO A 127 50.57 -41.35 57.27
C PRO A 127 49.98 -40.29 56.34
N LEU A 128 50.82 -39.37 55.86
CA LEU A 128 50.41 -38.39 54.85
C LEU A 128 51.28 -38.55 53.61
N GLU A 129 50.65 -38.48 52.44
CA GLU A 129 51.34 -38.49 51.15
C GLU A 129 51.62 -37.07 50.64
N LYS A 130 52.82 -36.86 50.10
CA LYS A 130 53.28 -35.56 49.56
C LYS A 130 52.28 -34.93 48.60
N GLY A 131 52.01 -33.65 48.79
CA GLY A 131 51.19 -32.83 47.90
C GLY A 131 49.67 -32.95 48.13
N ARG A 132 49.22 -33.90 48.96
CA ARG A 132 47.81 -34.08 49.31
C ARG A 132 47.37 -33.16 50.45
N TYR A 133 46.08 -32.83 50.46
CA TYR A 133 45.44 -31.96 51.44
C TYR A 133 44.62 -32.79 52.42
N TYR A 134 44.87 -32.61 53.71
CA TYR A 134 44.20 -33.36 54.77
C TYR A 134 43.57 -32.39 55.76
N GLN A 135 42.28 -32.59 56.03
CA GLN A 135 41.54 -31.91 57.08
C GLN A 135 41.48 -32.79 58.31
N PHE A 136 42.07 -32.33 59.42
CA PHE A 136 42.05 -32.96 60.72
C PHE A 136 40.97 -32.33 61.58
N LYS A 137 40.27 -33.18 62.34
CA LYS A 137 39.31 -32.77 63.35
C LYS A 137 39.65 -33.47 64.65
N ALA A 138 39.91 -32.64 65.65
CA ALA A 138 40.03 -33.09 67.03
C ALA A 138 38.98 -32.35 67.87
N LYS A 139 38.29 -33.09 68.72
CA LYS A 139 37.47 -32.51 69.78
C LYS A 139 38.19 -32.70 71.10
N TYR A 140 38.23 -31.65 71.88
CA TYR A 140 38.71 -31.73 73.23
C TYR A 140 37.76 -30.96 74.16
N GLU A 141 37.60 -31.51 75.34
CA GLU A 141 36.94 -30.86 76.46
C GLU A 141 38.01 -30.66 77.54
N LEU A 142 38.15 -29.41 77.95
CA LEU A 142 39.15 -28.98 78.91
C LEU A 142 38.43 -28.40 80.12
N SER A 143 38.92 -28.76 81.30
CA SER A 143 38.54 -28.12 82.55
C SER A 143 39.77 -27.87 83.39
N TYR A 144 39.99 -26.65 83.86
CA TYR A 144 41.04 -26.37 84.85
C TYR A 144 40.53 -25.44 85.94
N ARG A 145 41.12 -25.55 87.14
CA ARG A 145 40.99 -24.53 88.17
C ARG A 145 42.19 -23.59 88.15
N THR A 146 41.95 -22.28 88.30
CA THR A 146 43.01 -21.26 88.38
C THR A 146 42.75 -20.29 89.52
N ALA A 147 43.83 -19.77 90.10
CA ALA A 147 43.81 -18.65 91.05
C ALA A 147 43.71 -17.27 90.37
N LEU A 148 43.81 -17.20 89.04
CA LEU A 148 43.76 -15.96 88.24
C LEU A 148 42.57 -15.98 87.27
N PRO A 149 41.31 -15.81 87.74
CA PRO A 149 40.10 -16.01 86.94
C PRO A 149 39.89 -15.03 85.77
N ASN A 150 40.79 -14.06 85.54
CA ASN A 150 40.65 -12.98 84.56
C ASN A 150 41.70 -12.99 83.45
N TYR A 151 42.57 -14.01 83.36
CA TYR A 151 43.56 -14.13 82.30
C TYR A 151 43.26 -15.33 81.42
N ASP A 152 43.26 -15.12 80.11
CA ASP A 152 43.17 -16.22 79.15
C ASP A 152 44.48 -17.01 79.15
N HIS A 153 44.36 -18.34 79.28
CA HIS A 153 45.54 -19.19 79.34
C HIS A 153 45.74 -19.93 78.01
N ASP A 154 46.99 -20.00 77.58
CA ASP A 154 47.41 -20.86 76.47
C ASP A 154 47.51 -22.29 77.03
N VAL A 155 46.41 -23.01 76.86
CA VAL A 155 46.15 -24.30 77.53
C VAL A 155 46.57 -25.48 76.67
N GLY A 156 46.89 -25.22 75.40
CA GLY A 156 47.42 -26.24 74.53
C GLY A 156 47.63 -25.82 73.08
N TYR A 157 48.29 -26.71 72.37
CA TYR A 157 48.61 -26.60 70.96
C TYR A 157 48.22 -27.87 70.24
N MET A 158 47.72 -27.73 69.03
CA MET A 158 47.71 -28.83 68.07
C MET A 158 48.74 -28.54 67.01
N ASP A 159 49.65 -29.47 66.86
CA ASP A 159 50.85 -29.30 66.08
C ASP A 159 51.07 -30.54 65.24
N ILE A 160 51.31 -30.34 63.95
CA ILE A 160 51.87 -31.40 63.12
C ILE A 160 53.35 -31.12 63.09
N VAL A 161 54.12 -31.98 63.74
CA VAL A 161 55.54 -31.74 64.02
C VAL A 161 56.28 -31.40 62.72
N GLY A 162 56.82 -30.18 62.67
CA GLY A 162 57.59 -29.68 61.54
C GLY A 162 56.79 -29.14 60.35
N ILE A 163 55.45 -29.00 60.46
CA ILE A 163 54.63 -28.35 59.41
C ILE A 163 53.92 -27.10 59.92
N SER A 164 53.14 -27.20 60.99
CA SER A 164 52.29 -26.08 61.44
C SER A 164 51.76 -26.32 62.85
N GLY A 165 51.84 -25.29 63.70
CA GLY A 165 51.23 -25.28 65.03
C GLY A 165 50.06 -24.30 65.11
N LYS A 166 48.93 -24.77 65.63
CA LYS A 166 47.77 -23.93 65.96
C LYS A 166 47.63 -23.85 67.48
N LYS A 167 47.61 -22.62 68.00
CA LYS A 167 47.43 -22.35 69.43
C LYS A 167 45.96 -22.37 69.82
N PHE A 168 45.68 -22.85 71.02
CA PHE A 168 44.36 -22.86 71.60
C PHE A 168 44.37 -22.06 72.89
N ILE A 169 43.65 -20.95 72.84
CA ILE A 169 43.45 -20.08 73.98
C ILE A 169 42.12 -20.48 74.62
N MET A 170 42.12 -20.76 75.92
CA MET A 170 40.87 -20.91 76.67
C MET A 170 40.68 -19.71 77.59
N SER A 171 39.50 -19.10 77.47
CA SER A 171 39.18 -17.91 78.25
C SER A 171 38.72 -18.25 79.66
N ALA A 172 39.23 -17.53 80.66
CA ALA A 172 39.01 -17.84 82.08
C ALA A 172 37.64 -17.37 82.63
N ASN A 173 36.88 -16.57 81.87
CA ASN A 173 35.48 -16.19 82.10
C ASN A 173 35.13 -15.81 83.56
N ASN A 174 36.03 -15.16 84.30
CA ASN A 174 35.86 -14.75 85.70
C ASN A 174 35.46 -15.90 86.67
N SER A 175 35.84 -17.14 86.38
CA SER A 175 35.50 -18.29 87.21
C SER A 175 36.74 -19.03 87.71
N GLU A 176 36.71 -19.52 88.95
CA GLU A 176 37.77 -20.40 89.49
C GLU A 176 37.82 -21.77 88.80
N LEU A 177 36.84 -22.11 87.94
CA LEU A 177 36.81 -23.33 87.14
C LEU A 177 36.38 -23.00 85.70
N ALA A 178 37.33 -22.89 84.78
CA ALA A 178 37.03 -22.72 83.37
C ALA A 178 36.76 -24.09 82.73
N LYS A 179 35.66 -24.22 81.98
CA LYS A 179 35.30 -25.42 81.21
C LYS A 179 34.93 -25.04 79.78
N GLY A 180 35.54 -25.70 78.81
CA GLY A 180 35.31 -25.42 77.40
C GLY A 180 35.42 -26.67 76.55
N MET A 181 34.60 -26.73 75.50
CA MET A 181 34.79 -27.67 74.41
C MET A 181 35.34 -26.88 73.23
N VAL A 182 36.40 -27.36 72.60
CA VAL A 182 36.82 -26.80 71.32
C VAL A 182 36.99 -27.89 70.27
N ASN A 183 36.38 -27.59 69.13
CA ASN A 183 36.40 -28.40 67.93
C ASN A 183 37.47 -27.79 67.03
N ALA A 184 38.68 -28.33 67.10
CA ALA A 184 39.76 -27.86 66.24
C ALA A 184 39.67 -28.57 64.90
N VAL A 185 39.34 -27.78 63.87
CA VAL A 185 39.62 -28.16 62.49
C VAL A 185 40.96 -27.56 62.11
N HIS A 186 41.84 -28.40 61.59
CA HIS A 186 43.17 -28.00 61.13
C HIS A 186 43.44 -28.67 59.81
N THR A 187 44.02 -27.95 58.87
CA THR A 187 44.25 -28.49 57.53
C THR A 187 45.71 -28.34 57.18
N VAL A 188 46.25 -29.36 56.51
CA VAL A 188 47.64 -29.35 56.07
C VAL A 188 47.74 -29.85 54.64
N LYS A 189 48.63 -29.22 53.88
CA LYS A 189 49.19 -29.82 52.67
C LYS A 189 50.46 -30.54 53.05
N ALA A 190 50.51 -31.85 52.86
CA ALA A 190 51.67 -32.65 53.25
C ALA A 190 52.89 -32.28 52.38
N PRO A 191 54.01 -31.79 52.95
CA PRO A 191 55.18 -31.41 52.16
C PRO A 191 55.99 -32.60 51.63
N GLU A 192 55.89 -33.77 52.29
CA GLU A 192 56.60 -35.01 51.96
C GLU A 192 55.71 -36.24 52.24
N THR A 193 56.05 -37.40 51.68
CA THR A 193 55.34 -38.66 52.00
C THR A 193 56.03 -39.29 53.20
N LYS A 194 55.43 -39.18 54.38
CA LYS A 194 55.93 -39.82 55.60
C LYS A 194 54.84 -39.91 56.66
N ASN A 195 55.17 -40.68 57.69
CA ASN A 195 54.43 -40.69 58.94
C ASN A 195 54.70 -39.39 59.68
N TYR A 196 53.68 -38.52 59.75
CA TYR A 196 53.75 -37.29 60.52
C TYR A 196 53.28 -37.54 61.94
N GLU A 197 54.00 -36.97 62.88
CA GLU A 197 53.58 -36.98 64.27
C GLU A 197 52.63 -35.81 64.50
N PHE A 198 51.38 -36.14 64.79
CA PHE A 198 50.36 -35.20 65.18
C PHE A 198 50.37 -35.10 66.71
N GLN A 199 50.80 -33.96 67.22
CA GLN A 199 50.94 -33.72 68.65
C GLN A 199 49.83 -32.78 69.11
N GLN A 200 49.05 -33.25 70.06
CA GLN A 200 48.25 -32.40 70.92
C GLN A 200 49.03 -32.20 72.21
N LYS A 201 49.51 -30.98 72.44
CA LYS A 201 50.23 -30.60 73.64
C LYS A 201 49.28 -29.85 74.54
N PHE A 202 49.12 -30.31 75.77
CA PHE A 202 48.36 -29.62 76.79
C PHE A 202 49.33 -29.15 77.85
N ILE A 203 49.30 -27.87 78.13
CA ILE A 203 50.16 -27.26 79.12
C ILE A 203 49.30 -27.02 80.35
N ALA A 204 49.72 -27.58 81.47
CA ALA A 204 49.08 -27.27 82.74
C ALA A 204 49.18 -25.74 82.96
N PRO A 205 48.07 -25.06 83.23
CA PRO A 205 48.08 -23.60 83.38
C PRO A 205 49.07 -23.17 84.45
N TYR A 206 49.79 -22.08 84.16
CA TYR A 206 50.77 -21.47 85.06
C TYR A 206 50.10 -20.35 85.87
N ASP A 207 50.00 -20.54 87.18
CA ASP A 207 49.50 -19.54 88.12
C ASP A 207 50.72 -18.99 88.90
N GLY A 208 51.38 -17.98 88.34
CA GLY A 208 52.53 -17.35 88.97
C GLY A 208 52.19 -16.78 90.35
N GLU A 209 52.93 -17.21 91.36
CA GLU A 209 53.08 -16.59 92.71
C GLU A 209 52.11 -16.96 93.85
N ALA A 210 51.25 -17.98 93.76
CA ALA A 210 50.40 -18.38 94.91
C ALA A 210 50.88 -19.65 95.64
N ASP A 211 51.28 -19.53 96.91
CA ASP A 211 51.47 -20.66 97.82
C ASP A 211 50.13 -21.40 98.05
N GLY A 212 50.06 -22.67 97.65
CA GLY A 212 49.08 -23.61 98.20
C GLY A 212 47.68 -23.65 97.57
N VAL A 213 47.52 -23.53 96.25
CA VAL A 213 46.22 -23.77 95.56
C VAL A 213 46.29 -25.01 94.64
N TYR A 214 45.20 -25.79 94.57
CA TYR A 214 45.10 -27.05 93.81
C TYR A 214 44.92 -26.78 92.30
N ALA A 215 45.94 -27.06 91.49
CA ALA A 215 45.79 -27.11 90.03
C ALA A 215 45.15 -28.44 89.61
N ASP A 216 43.82 -28.49 89.59
CA ASP A 216 43.07 -29.60 89.00
C ASP A 216 42.88 -29.33 87.51
N ALA A 217 43.65 -30.02 86.64
CA ALA A 217 43.46 -29.96 85.19
C ALA A 217 42.93 -31.30 84.66
N ARG A 218 41.78 -31.25 83.99
CA ARG A 218 41.14 -32.39 83.32
C ARG A 218 41.10 -32.13 81.82
N TRP A 219 41.69 -33.06 81.08
CA TRP A 219 41.70 -33.08 79.62
C TRP A 219 40.94 -34.29 79.12
N PHE A 220 39.88 -34.07 78.35
CA PHE A 220 39.17 -35.10 77.61
C PHE A 220 39.48 -34.94 76.14
N ILE A 221 40.02 -35.99 75.54
CA ILE A 221 40.50 -35.93 74.16
C ILE A 221 39.84 -37.04 73.36
N SER A 222 39.33 -36.68 72.19
CA SER A 222 38.83 -37.65 71.21
C SER A 222 39.91 -38.02 70.19
N ASP A 223 39.69 -39.15 69.50
CA ASP A 223 40.45 -39.55 68.31
C ASP A 223 40.67 -38.38 67.33
N ILE A 224 41.91 -38.18 66.87
CA ILE A 224 42.17 -37.28 65.74
C ILE A 224 41.66 -37.99 64.50
N THR A 225 40.54 -37.49 63.98
CA THR A 225 40.03 -37.95 62.69
C THR A 225 40.62 -37.08 61.61
N TYR A 226 40.95 -37.68 60.47
CA TYR A 226 41.41 -36.94 59.31
C TYR A 226 40.64 -37.38 58.07
N LYS A 227 40.43 -36.42 57.17
CA LYS A 227 39.83 -36.64 55.86
C LYS A 227 40.80 -36.10 54.81
N ASP A 228 41.16 -36.95 53.87
CA ASP A 228 41.79 -36.49 52.64
C ASP A 228 40.75 -35.75 51.80
N VAL A 229 41.04 -34.48 51.51
CA VAL A 229 40.18 -33.56 50.75
C VAL A 229 40.84 -33.10 49.45
N THR A 230 41.88 -33.83 49.00
CA THR A 230 42.65 -33.49 47.81
C THR A 230 41.79 -33.46 46.55
N ASN A 231 40.86 -34.41 46.41
CA ASN A 231 40.00 -34.50 45.23
C ASN A 231 39.01 -33.35 45.15
N GLU A 232 38.42 -32.94 46.28
CA GLU A 232 37.54 -31.78 46.36
C GLU A 232 38.28 -30.49 45.98
N TRP A 233 39.53 -30.34 46.46
CA TRP A 233 40.39 -29.22 46.08
C TRP A 233 40.76 -29.22 44.59
N LEU A 234 41.21 -30.37 44.06
CA LEU A 234 41.56 -30.51 42.64
C LEU A 234 40.35 -30.17 41.76
N THR A 235 39.16 -30.65 42.14
CA THR A 235 37.90 -30.37 41.43
C THR A 235 37.57 -28.88 41.42
N LEU A 236 37.72 -28.18 42.55
CA LEU A 236 37.50 -26.73 42.63
C LEU A 236 38.52 -25.98 41.75
N LYS A 237 39.79 -26.34 41.85
CA LYS A 237 40.88 -25.75 41.06
C LYS A 237 40.65 -25.94 39.56
N ASP A 238 40.25 -27.14 39.14
CA ASP A 238 39.98 -27.45 37.73
C ASP A 238 38.76 -26.69 37.21
N ARG A 239 37.72 -26.51 38.03
CA ARG A 239 36.56 -25.68 37.66
C ARG A 239 36.92 -24.20 37.52
N ILE A 240 37.77 -23.66 38.40
CA ILE A 240 38.26 -22.28 38.32
C ILE A 240 39.16 -22.08 37.11
N ASN A 241 40.11 -22.98 36.86
CA ASN A 241 40.94 -22.94 35.65
C ASN A 241 40.11 -23.15 34.39
N GLY A 242 39.05 -23.97 34.49
CA GLY A 242 38.10 -24.28 33.44
C GLY A 242 37.26 -23.08 32.97
N LEU A 243 37.35 -21.92 33.64
CA LEU A 243 36.76 -20.65 33.18
C LEU A 243 37.43 -20.10 31.90
N PHE A 244 38.66 -20.54 31.62
CA PHE A 244 39.49 -20.04 30.52
C PHE A 244 39.62 -21.08 29.42
N ILE A 245 39.80 -20.62 28.18
CA ILE A 245 40.07 -21.51 27.04
C ILE A 245 41.50 -22.06 27.12
N ASN A 246 42.42 -21.26 27.67
CA ASN A 246 43.85 -21.54 27.66
C ASN A 246 44.50 -21.46 29.04
N VAL A 247 45.65 -22.13 29.18
CA VAL A 247 46.41 -22.22 30.45
C VAL A 247 47.00 -20.85 30.83
N GLU A 248 47.29 -19.97 29.87
CA GLU A 248 47.75 -18.60 30.13
C GLU A 248 46.64 -17.69 30.67
N GLN A 249 45.38 -18.17 30.66
CA GLN A 249 44.20 -17.47 31.17
C GLN A 249 44.02 -16.08 30.51
N LYS A 250 44.26 -16.00 29.20
CA LYS A 250 44.13 -14.76 28.43
C LYS A 250 42.72 -14.56 27.88
N GLU A 251 41.99 -15.65 27.69
CA GLU A 251 40.66 -15.65 27.10
C GLU A 251 39.71 -16.57 27.87
N LEU A 252 38.47 -16.13 28.04
CA LEU A 252 37.43 -16.84 28.76
C LEU A 252 36.70 -17.82 27.83
N LYS A 253 36.24 -18.95 28.37
CA LYS A 253 35.26 -19.77 27.65
C LYS A 253 33.95 -18.99 27.49
N LEU A 254 33.23 -19.25 26.41
CA LEU A 254 31.93 -18.61 26.14
C LEU A 254 30.89 -18.91 27.23
N SER A 255 30.99 -20.07 27.88
CA SER A 255 30.15 -20.47 29.02
C SER A 255 30.38 -19.67 30.31
N THR A 256 31.51 -18.98 30.43
CA THR A 256 31.90 -18.28 31.66
C THR A 256 31.06 -17.04 31.86
N THR A 257 30.41 -16.89 33.01
CA THR A 257 29.59 -15.71 33.32
C THR A 257 30.01 -15.07 34.64
N THR A 258 29.58 -13.83 34.88
CA THR A 258 29.79 -13.16 36.18
C THR A 258 29.18 -13.96 37.33
N GLN A 259 28.03 -14.59 37.10
CA GLN A 259 27.36 -15.42 38.10
C GLN A 259 28.20 -16.68 38.43
N MET A 260 28.76 -17.34 37.41
CA MET A 260 29.65 -18.51 37.62
C MET A 260 30.90 -18.14 38.42
N VAL A 261 31.52 -16.98 38.13
CA VAL A 261 32.67 -16.47 38.91
C VAL A 261 32.28 -16.18 40.35
N LYS A 262 31.10 -15.58 40.58
CA LYS A 262 30.58 -15.30 41.93
C LYS A 262 30.31 -16.57 42.72
N GLU A 263 29.75 -17.59 42.10
CA GLU A 263 29.50 -18.91 42.71
C GLU A 263 30.82 -19.59 43.10
N LEU A 264 31.80 -19.64 42.19
CA LEU A 264 33.12 -20.21 42.49
C LEU A 264 33.88 -19.42 43.55
N LYS A 265 33.73 -18.10 43.60
CA LYS A 265 34.30 -17.28 44.68
C LYS A 265 33.72 -17.66 46.03
N LYS A 266 32.39 -17.83 46.11
CA LYS A 266 31.73 -18.31 47.33
C LYS A 266 32.23 -19.70 47.73
N GLU A 267 32.41 -20.61 46.78
CA GLU A 267 32.99 -21.92 47.07
C GLU A 267 34.42 -21.82 47.61
N VAL A 268 35.28 -20.93 47.08
CA VAL A 268 36.62 -20.69 47.65
C VAL A 268 36.53 -20.18 49.10
N GLU A 269 35.59 -19.29 49.39
CA GLU A 269 35.33 -18.79 50.76
C GLU A 269 34.85 -19.91 51.70
N ASP A 270 33.95 -20.79 51.23
CA ASP A 270 33.47 -21.95 52.00
C ASP A 270 34.60 -22.98 52.25
N PHE A 271 35.60 -23.05 51.37
CA PHE A 271 36.81 -23.88 51.50
C PHE A 271 37.96 -23.18 52.26
N ASP A 272 37.78 -21.97 52.78
CA ASP A 272 38.87 -21.15 53.35
C ASP A 272 39.63 -21.87 54.49
N SER A 273 38.91 -22.56 55.37
CA SER A 273 39.51 -23.34 56.47
C SER A 273 40.38 -24.53 56.03
N ILE A 274 40.37 -24.87 54.74
CA ILE A 274 41.06 -26.00 54.12
C ILE A 274 42.28 -25.54 53.32
N LEU A 275 42.25 -24.34 52.75
CA LEU A 275 43.30 -23.87 51.85
C LEU A 275 44.51 -23.33 52.62
N THR A 276 45.71 -23.54 52.10
CA THR A 276 46.87 -22.76 52.55
C THR A 276 46.67 -21.29 52.11
N PRO A 277 47.20 -20.29 52.85
CA PRO A 277 47.08 -18.88 52.45
C PRO A 277 47.59 -18.63 51.02
N THR A 278 48.65 -19.33 50.61
CA THR A 278 49.24 -19.23 49.27
C THR A 278 48.33 -19.80 48.20
N ASP A 279 47.75 -20.99 48.41
CA ASP A 279 46.85 -21.62 47.44
C ASP A 279 45.54 -20.84 47.29
N LYS A 280 45.00 -20.32 48.40
CA LYS A 280 43.81 -19.44 48.39
C LYS A 280 44.05 -18.20 47.53
N MET A 281 45.13 -17.48 47.82
CA MET A 281 45.50 -16.28 47.07
C MET A 281 45.69 -16.59 45.57
N SER A 282 46.23 -17.76 45.23
CA SER A 282 46.34 -18.20 43.84
C SER A 282 44.98 -18.36 43.15
N LEU A 283 44.01 -19.02 43.79
CA LEU A 283 42.66 -19.18 43.23
C LEU A 283 41.91 -17.85 43.12
N GLU A 284 41.99 -17.00 44.14
CA GLU A 284 41.37 -15.66 44.14
C GLU A 284 41.95 -14.76 43.04
N ASN A 285 43.26 -14.85 42.78
CA ASN A 285 43.89 -14.13 41.67
C ASN A 285 43.34 -14.58 40.31
N VAL A 286 43.14 -15.89 40.11
CA VAL A 286 42.56 -16.43 38.88
C VAL A 286 41.11 -15.97 38.70
N LEU A 287 40.30 -16.01 39.76
CA LEU A 287 38.92 -15.50 39.75
C LEU A 287 38.85 -14.00 39.49
N THR A 288 39.75 -13.22 40.10
CA THR A 288 39.84 -11.77 39.88
C THR A 288 40.23 -11.46 38.43
N LYS A 289 41.14 -12.24 37.85
CA LYS A 289 41.51 -12.15 36.44
C LYS A 289 40.32 -12.47 35.53
N ALA A 290 39.56 -13.53 35.84
CA ALA A 290 38.34 -13.87 35.10
C ALA A 290 37.31 -12.75 35.16
N GLN A 291 37.05 -12.20 36.35
CA GLN A 291 36.14 -11.08 36.53
C GLN A 291 36.61 -9.82 35.78
N THR A 292 37.92 -9.57 35.76
CA THR A 292 38.50 -8.43 35.03
C THR A 292 38.29 -8.57 33.52
N LEU A 293 38.51 -9.76 32.96
CA LEU A 293 38.22 -10.03 31.55
C LEU A 293 36.72 -9.89 31.25
N LEU A 294 35.84 -10.43 32.09
CA LEU A 294 34.39 -10.25 31.95
C LEU A 294 34.00 -8.77 31.98
N ASN A 295 34.60 -7.96 32.86
CA ASN A 295 34.31 -6.53 32.97
C ASN A 295 34.72 -5.75 31.72
N LYS A 296 35.74 -6.20 30.98
CA LYS A 296 36.13 -5.63 29.68
C LYS A 296 35.15 -5.95 28.55
N ILE A 297 34.33 -7.00 28.70
CA ILE A 297 33.28 -7.32 27.73
C ILE A 297 32.14 -6.31 27.92
N ASN A 298 32.02 -5.40 26.96
CA ASN A 298 30.88 -4.50 26.81
C ASN A 298 30.17 -4.83 25.49
N VAL A 299 29.10 -5.62 25.56
CA VAL A 299 28.34 -6.00 24.37
C VAL A 299 27.55 -4.78 23.91
N THR A 300 27.91 -4.24 22.75
CA THR A 300 27.13 -3.23 22.04
C THR A 300 26.67 -3.81 20.72
N ILE A 301 25.67 -3.21 20.09
CA ILE A 301 25.19 -3.65 18.78
C ILE A 301 24.82 -2.45 17.91
N THR A 302 25.23 -2.50 16.65
CA THR A 302 24.81 -1.57 15.61
C THR A 302 24.36 -2.36 14.38
N THR A 303 23.36 -1.86 13.69
CA THR A 303 22.77 -2.48 12.48
C THR A 303 22.66 -1.42 11.38
N GLY A 304 22.67 -1.85 10.12
CA GLY A 304 22.34 -1.00 8.98
C GLY A 304 20.86 -0.58 8.95
N GLU A 305 20.50 0.22 7.94
CA GLU A 305 19.11 0.45 7.56
C GLU A 305 18.49 -0.84 7.02
N LEU A 306 17.17 -0.98 7.20
CA LEU A 306 16.37 -2.04 6.61
C LEU A 306 15.27 -1.38 5.78
N VAL A 307 15.02 -1.93 4.61
CA VAL A 307 14.04 -1.42 3.64
C VAL A 307 13.18 -2.59 3.16
N ASP A 308 12.05 -2.35 2.55
CA ASP A 308 11.15 -3.40 2.07
C ASP A 308 11.37 -3.77 0.59
N ASN A 309 11.88 -2.83 -0.22
CA ASN A 309 12.07 -3.03 -1.65
C ASN A 309 13.02 -4.22 -1.96
N PRO A 310 12.52 -5.31 -2.59
CA PRO A 310 13.31 -6.52 -2.86
C PRO A 310 14.50 -6.32 -3.81
N GLU A 311 14.53 -5.22 -4.57
CA GLU A 311 15.66 -4.86 -5.43
C GLU A 311 16.87 -4.36 -4.61
N GLN A 312 16.66 -3.96 -3.35
CA GLN A 312 17.70 -3.48 -2.44
C GLN A 312 18.20 -4.61 -1.54
N GLN A 313 19.52 -4.66 -1.31
CA GLN A 313 20.13 -5.74 -0.52
C GLN A 313 19.68 -5.71 0.95
N GLU A 314 19.43 -4.51 1.47
CA GLU A 314 18.95 -4.21 2.81
C GLU A 314 17.55 -4.79 3.09
N SER A 315 16.80 -5.18 2.05
CA SER A 315 15.50 -5.84 2.18
C SER A 315 15.59 -7.32 2.52
N TYR A 316 16.76 -7.95 2.34
CA TYR A 316 16.95 -9.37 2.66
C TYR A 316 18.27 -9.69 3.36
N THR A 317 19.04 -8.68 3.76
CA THR A 317 20.32 -8.87 4.46
C THR A 317 20.44 -7.93 5.65
N LEU A 318 20.54 -8.49 6.87
CA LEU A 318 20.91 -7.73 8.06
C LEU A 318 22.42 -7.71 8.17
N VAL A 319 22.99 -6.51 8.23
CA VAL A 319 24.41 -6.31 8.47
C VAL A 319 24.62 -5.42 9.69
N GLY A 320 25.73 -5.63 10.40
CA GLY A 320 26.01 -4.84 11.58
C GLY A 320 27.32 -5.21 12.27
N LYS A 321 27.55 -4.60 13.44
CA LYS A 321 28.68 -4.90 14.32
C LYS A 321 28.21 -5.11 15.74
N THR A 322 28.88 -6.01 16.45
CA THR A 322 28.73 -6.26 17.87
C THR A 322 30.08 -6.68 18.47
N TYR A 323 30.09 -7.25 19.67
CA TYR A 323 31.32 -7.79 20.25
C TYR A 323 31.79 -9.02 19.45
N PRO A 324 33.10 -9.18 19.20
CA PRO A 324 33.66 -10.35 18.54
C PRO A 324 33.08 -11.67 19.05
N ASN A 325 32.78 -12.59 18.14
CA ASN A 325 32.34 -13.94 18.47
C ASN A 325 30.98 -14.07 19.21
N ALA A 326 30.28 -12.96 19.46
CA ALA A 326 28.98 -12.94 20.13
C ALA A 326 27.91 -13.68 19.32
N PHE A 327 26.97 -14.30 20.03
CA PHE A 327 25.80 -14.93 19.44
C PHE A 327 24.76 -13.87 19.08
N LEU A 328 24.13 -13.98 17.92
CA LEU A 328 23.09 -13.06 17.45
C LEU A 328 21.78 -13.79 17.22
N SER A 329 20.71 -13.24 17.79
CA SER A 329 19.34 -13.65 17.49
C SER A 329 18.56 -12.51 16.85
N PHE A 330 17.80 -12.83 15.81
CA PHE A 330 16.94 -11.89 15.07
C PHE A 330 15.48 -12.30 15.22
N SER A 331 14.59 -11.33 15.42
CA SER A 331 13.14 -11.56 15.52
C SER A 331 12.33 -10.35 15.03
N GLY A 332 11.00 -10.45 15.04
CA GLY A 332 10.10 -9.35 14.70
C GLY A 332 9.66 -9.25 13.24
N SER A 333 10.13 -10.18 12.38
CA SER A 333 9.64 -10.39 11.01
C SER A 333 9.31 -11.86 10.79
N ALA A 334 8.23 -12.15 10.05
CA ALA A 334 7.85 -13.52 9.71
C ALA A 334 8.82 -14.19 8.73
N SER A 335 9.62 -13.39 8.03
CA SER A 335 10.66 -13.86 7.10
C SER A 335 11.91 -14.39 7.81
N LEU A 336 12.02 -14.19 9.13
CA LEU A 336 13.14 -14.66 9.94
C LEU A 336 12.86 -16.06 10.50
N PRO A 337 13.66 -17.08 10.16
CA PRO A 337 13.51 -18.41 10.72
C PRO A 337 14.03 -18.46 12.17
N GLU A 338 13.60 -19.48 12.92
CA GLU A 338 14.12 -19.74 14.25
C GLU A 338 15.62 -20.04 14.23
N GLY A 339 16.33 -19.57 15.26
CA GLY A 339 17.74 -19.88 15.45
C GLY A 339 17.96 -21.37 15.72
N GLN A 340 19.12 -21.88 15.34
CA GLN A 340 19.52 -23.27 15.58
C GLN A 340 20.77 -23.40 16.46
N LEU A 341 21.45 -22.28 16.73
CA LEU A 341 22.63 -22.27 17.59
C LEU A 341 22.19 -22.07 19.05
N SER A 342 22.69 -22.91 19.94
CA SER A 342 22.57 -22.75 21.39
C SER A 342 23.86 -22.18 21.96
N SER A 343 23.76 -21.37 23.01
CA SER A 343 24.95 -20.92 23.74
C SER A 343 25.41 -21.97 24.77
N GLU A 344 26.67 -21.88 25.18
CA GLU A 344 27.23 -22.71 26.25
C GLU A 344 26.94 -22.14 27.65
N VAL A 345 26.21 -21.03 27.74
CA VAL A 345 25.87 -20.39 29.01
C VAL A 345 24.78 -21.21 29.69
N LYS A 346 25.11 -21.79 30.84
CA LYS A 346 24.18 -22.62 31.62
C LYS A 346 22.88 -21.87 31.94
N GLY A 347 21.75 -22.42 31.52
CA GLY A 347 20.42 -21.86 31.76
C GLY A 347 19.94 -20.86 30.70
N ASP A 348 20.75 -20.52 29.70
CA ASP A 348 20.28 -19.80 28.52
C ASP A 348 19.50 -20.75 27.61
N THR A 349 18.22 -20.44 27.40
CA THR A 349 17.32 -21.19 26.52
C THR A 349 17.10 -20.50 25.18
N SER A 350 17.86 -19.43 24.89
CA SER A 350 17.74 -18.67 23.65
C SER A 350 18.35 -19.44 22.48
N ASN A 351 17.69 -19.38 21.33
CA ASN A 351 18.22 -19.87 20.06
C ASN A 351 18.76 -18.69 19.25
N TYR A 352 19.94 -18.87 18.67
CA TYR A 352 20.64 -17.84 17.90
C TYR A 352 20.77 -18.29 16.44
N GLN A 353 20.69 -17.36 15.50
CA GLN A 353 20.81 -17.65 14.07
C GLN A 353 22.27 -17.73 13.65
N ILE A 354 23.11 -16.81 14.12
CA ILE A 354 24.53 -16.73 13.73
C ILE A 354 25.43 -16.27 14.87
N ARG A 355 26.74 -16.29 14.61
CA ARG A 355 27.75 -15.62 15.44
C ARG A 355 28.46 -14.53 14.66
N ALA A 356 28.82 -13.46 15.35
CA ALA A 356 29.71 -12.44 14.80
C ALA A 356 31.11 -13.04 14.54
N ASN A 357 31.83 -12.50 13.57
CA ASN A 357 33.20 -12.89 13.30
C ASN A 357 34.18 -12.33 14.37
N ASN A 358 35.48 -12.55 14.18
CA ASN A 358 36.53 -12.11 15.09
C ASN A 358 36.67 -10.56 15.20
N ASP A 359 36.13 -9.82 14.25
CA ASP A 359 36.08 -8.35 14.28
C ASP A 359 34.75 -7.81 14.82
N GLY A 360 33.83 -8.71 15.21
CA GLY A 360 32.49 -8.36 15.66
C GLY A 360 31.50 -8.04 14.55
N ALA A 361 31.88 -8.16 13.27
CA ALA A 361 30.96 -7.95 12.16
C ALA A 361 30.05 -9.18 11.97
N PHE A 362 28.81 -8.94 11.56
CA PHE A 362 27.86 -9.99 11.19
C PHE A 362 27.10 -9.63 9.91
N SER A 363 26.69 -10.66 9.18
CA SER A 363 25.83 -10.56 8.02
C SER A 363 24.90 -11.76 8.02
N TYR A 364 23.60 -11.51 8.00
CA TYR A 364 22.57 -12.54 7.95
C TYR A 364 21.67 -12.30 6.76
N ARG A 365 21.63 -13.26 5.83
CA ARG A 365 20.73 -13.22 4.69
C ARG A 365 19.47 -14.02 5.01
N LEU A 366 18.31 -13.44 4.70
CA LEU A 366 17.03 -14.13 4.78
C LEU A 366 16.99 -15.36 3.84
N PRO A 367 16.05 -16.30 4.06
CA PRO A 367 15.81 -17.39 3.12
C PRO A 367 15.54 -16.89 1.70
N ARG A 368 15.76 -17.77 0.72
CA ARG A 368 15.52 -17.43 -0.69
C ARG A 368 14.08 -16.94 -0.89
N ASP A 369 13.92 -15.93 -1.75
CA ASP A 369 12.63 -15.32 -2.12
C ASP A 369 11.89 -14.68 -0.92
N SER A 370 12.57 -14.46 0.21
CA SER A 370 12.06 -13.77 1.39
C SER A 370 12.70 -12.39 1.53
N TYR A 371 11.88 -11.42 1.89
CA TYR A 371 12.27 -10.02 2.11
C TYR A 371 11.50 -9.45 3.30
N PHE A 372 11.99 -8.33 3.83
CA PHE A 372 11.32 -7.56 4.85
C PHE A 372 10.12 -6.81 4.29
N LYS A 373 9.12 -6.57 5.15
CA LYS A 373 7.95 -5.79 4.78
C LYS A 373 7.98 -4.43 5.46
N ALA A 374 7.50 -3.40 4.76
CA ALA A 374 7.44 -2.05 5.29
C ALA A 374 6.75 -2.01 6.67
N GLY A 375 7.37 -1.31 7.62
CA GLY A 375 6.86 -1.16 8.99
C GLY A 375 7.15 -2.33 9.94
N GLU A 376 7.72 -3.45 9.48
CA GLU A 376 8.19 -4.51 10.40
C GLU A 376 9.24 -3.96 11.37
N LYS A 377 9.20 -4.43 12.63
CA LYS A 377 10.14 -4.03 13.69
C LYS A 377 11.09 -5.18 13.98
N VAL A 378 12.23 -5.18 13.31
CA VAL A 378 13.23 -6.23 13.43
C VAL A 378 14.07 -5.98 14.69
N GLU A 379 13.99 -6.90 15.64
CA GLU A 379 14.81 -6.90 16.86
C GLU A 379 16.07 -7.74 16.66
N VAL A 380 17.21 -7.15 16.99
CA VAL A 380 18.54 -7.75 16.87
C VAL A 380 19.15 -7.80 18.26
N LYS A 381 19.29 -9.00 18.81
CA LYS A 381 19.86 -9.26 20.14
C LYS A 381 21.21 -9.93 20.00
N SER A 382 22.22 -9.40 20.69
CA SER A 382 23.56 -9.96 20.78
C SER A 382 23.83 -10.44 22.20
N MET A 383 24.48 -11.59 22.36
CA MET A 383 24.84 -12.18 23.66
C MET A 383 26.27 -12.72 23.66
N LEU A 384 27.03 -12.40 24.71
CA LEU A 384 28.32 -13.02 24.99
C LEU A 384 28.55 -13.14 26.50
N ASN A 385 28.95 -14.32 26.97
CA ASN A 385 29.27 -14.58 28.38
C ASN A 385 28.13 -14.18 29.35
N GLY A 386 26.88 -14.35 28.93
CA GLY A 386 25.67 -13.99 29.71
C GLY A 386 25.35 -12.49 29.75
N LYS A 387 26.13 -11.63 29.08
CA LYS A 387 25.80 -10.23 28.84
C LYS A 387 25.11 -10.10 27.49
N PHE A 388 24.15 -9.18 27.37
CA PHE A 388 23.42 -8.98 26.13
C PHE A 388 23.18 -7.49 25.83
N ALA A 389 22.96 -7.20 24.55
CA ALA A 389 22.47 -5.92 24.06
C ALA A 389 21.41 -6.18 22.99
N THR A 390 20.45 -5.26 22.85
CA THR A 390 19.35 -5.38 21.89
C THR A 390 19.15 -4.05 21.19
N VAL A 391 18.88 -4.08 19.89
CA VAL A 391 18.47 -2.93 19.09
C VAL A 391 17.28 -3.32 18.23
N THR A 392 16.34 -2.40 18.04
CA THR A 392 15.19 -2.59 17.15
C THR A 392 15.29 -1.65 15.97
N LYS A 393 15.12 -2.17 14.75
CA LYS A 393 15.10 -1.39 13.51
C LYS A 393 13.74 -1.51 12.86
N THR A 394 13.18 -0.38 12.44
CA THR A 394 11.94 -0.37 11.65
C THR A 394 12.31 -0.43 10.18
N VAL A 395 11.67 -1.34 9.44
CA VAL A 395 11.84 -1.49 7.99
C VAL A 395 11.19 -0.28 7.31
N GLN A 396 11.99 0.48 6.57
CA GLN A 396 11.54 1.64 5.82
C GLN A 396 10.81 1.20 4.55
N ASP A 397 9.81 1.99 4.16
CA ASP A 397 9.11 1.82 2.88
C ASP A 397 9.89 2.53 1.78
N THR A 398 10.44 1.79 0.84
CA THR A 398 11.20 2.28 -0.32
C THR A 398 10.70 1.68 -1.63
N THR A 399 9.58 0.94 -1.60
CA THR A 399 8.98 0.32 -2.78
C THR A 399 8.06 1.34 -3.46
N PRO A 400 8.35 1.79 -4.69
CA PRO A 400 7.43 2.66 -5.40
C PRO A 400 6.09 1.99 -5.72
N PRO A 401 4.99 2.76 -5.78
CA PRO A 401 3.72 2.25 -6.27
C PRO A 401 3.84 1.82 -7.74
N GLU A 402 2.97 0.90 -8.15
CA GLU A 402 2.83 0.52 -9.56
C GLU A 402 2.50 1.72 -10.45
N ALA A 403 2.94 1.67 -11.72
CA ALA A 403 2.66 2.74 -12.68
C ALA A 403 1.14 2.95 -12.83
N PRO A 404 0.64 4.19 -12.72
CA PRO A 404 -0.77 4.46 -12.93
C PRO A 404 -1.22 4.15 -14.36
N LYS A 405 -2.53 4.11 -14.56
CA LYS A 405 -3.16 4.03 -15.86
C LYS A 405 -4.01 5.27 -16.11
N LEU A 406 -3.75 6.00 -17.20
CA LEU A 406 -4.49 7.20 -17.58
C LEU A 406 -5.51 6.88 -18.68
N ASP A 407 -6.77 7.29 -18.48
CA ASP A 407 -7.84 7.09 -19.46
C ASP A 407 -7.77 8.09 -20.62
N SER A 408 -8.46 7.78 -21.72
CA SER A 408 -8.54 8.65 -22.89
C SER A 408 -9.14 10.02 -22.55
N VAL A 409 -8.58 11.08 -23.12
CA VAL A 409 -9.01 12.46 -22.91
C VAL A 409 -9.27 13.16 -24.24
N ALA A 410 -10.30 14.00 -24.29
CA ALA A 410 -10.63 14.88 -25.41
C ALA A 410 -10.58 16.36 -25.00
N ASP A 411 -10.49 17.25 -25.97
CA ASP A 411 -10.50 18.71 -25.84
C ASP A 411 -11.65 19.27 -24.97
N ILE A 412 -12.83 18.65 -25.04
CA ILE A 412 -14.03 19.02 -24.25
C ILE A 412 -14.13 18.32 -22.88
N SER A 413 -13.14 17.51 -22.49
CA SER A 413 -13.20 16.75 -21.23
C SER A 413 -13.27 17.68 -20.02
N SER A 414 -14.04 17.28 -19.01
CA SER A 414 -14.13 18.03 -17.74
C SER A 414 -13.04 17.68 -16.75
N SER A 415 -12.39 16.53 -16.91
CA SER A 415 -11.37 16.00 -16.02
C SER A 415 -10.44 14.98 -16.70
N PHE A 416 -9.31 14.69 -16.04
CA PHE A 416 -8.47 13.52 -16.34
C PHE A 416 -8.76 12.44 -15.30
N SER A 417 -8.99 11.21 -15.74
CA SER A 417 -9.26 10.09 -14.82
C SER A 417 -8.41 8.87 -15.14
N GLY A 418 -8.31 7.96 -14.19
CA GLY A 418 -7.48 6.78 -14.33
C GLY A 418 -7.38 5.96 -13.04
N ASP A 419 -6.58 4.90 -13.08
CA ASP A 419 -6.37 3.97 -11.98
C ASP A 419 -4.94 4.08 -11.42
N ALA A 420 -4.77 3.91 -10.12
CA ALA A 420 -3.49 3.94 -9.42
C ALA A 420 -3.59 3.29 -8.02
N GLU A 421 -2.50 3.26 -7.27
CA GLU A 421 -2.52 2.77 -5.89
C GLU A 421 -3.48 3.60 -5.00
N PRO A 422 -4.37 2.97 -4.22
CA PRO A 422 -5.29 3.68 -3.35
C PRO A 422 -4.61 4.64 -2.38
N ASN A 423 -5.21 5.81 -2.16
CA ASN A 423 -4.69 6.89 -1.29
C ASN A 423 -3.37 7.54 -1.73
N ALA A 424 -2.77 7.12 -2.86
CA ALA A 424 -1.60 7.78 -3.42
C ALA A 424 -1.91 9.21 -3.89
N THR A 425 -0.89 10.04 -3.99
CA THR A 425 -0.95 11.36 -4.61
C THR A 425 -0.63 11.24 -6.09
N ILE A 426 -1.51 11.72 -6.96
CA ILE A 426 -1.30 11.74 -8.41
C ILE A 426 -0.78 13.09 -8.85
N ASN A 427 0.26 13.08 -9.67
CA ASN A 427 0.73 14.24 -10.39
C ASN A 427 0.58 13.98 -11.89
N LEU A 428 -0.18 14.83 -12.56
CA LEU A 428 -0.39 14.84 -14.01
C LEU A 428 0.58 15.83 -14.65
N TYR A 429 1.23 15.44 -15.73
CA TYR A 429 2.24 16.20 -16.43
C TYR A 429 1.87 16.35 -17.90
N GLU A 430 2.24 17.50 -18.49
CA GLU A 430 2.36 17.58 -19.95
C GLU A 430 3.64 16.82 -20.35
N SER A 431 3.50 15.79 -21.20
CA SER A 431 4.58 14.87 -21.55
C SER A 431 5.80 15.63 -22.10
N GLY A 432 6.98 15.29 -21.58
CA GLY A 432 8.26 15.92 -21.94
C GLY A 432 8.61 17.23 -21.22
N THR A 433 7.72 17.79 -20.41
CA THR A 433 7.98 19.07 -19.69
C THR A 433 8.45 18.91 -18.25
N ASN A 434 8.18 17.77 -17.61
CA ASN A 434 8.31 17.55 -16.16
C ASN A 434 7.58 18.60 -15.28
N VAL A 435 6.68 19.40 -15.86
CA VAL A 435 5.87 20.38 -15.13
C VAL A 435 4.54 19.74 -14.74
N VAL A 436 4.23 19.79 -13.45
CA VAL A 436 2.93 19.31 -12.94
C VAL A 436 1.83 20.21 -13.48
N PHE A 437 0.96 19.62 -14.31
CA PHE A 437 -0.23 20.24 -14.84
C PHE A 437 -1.36 20.24 -13.79
N LEU A 438 -1.67 19.09 -13.19
CA LEU A 438 -2.65 18.95 -12.10
C LEU A 438 -2.13 17.99 -11.04
N THR A 439 -2.63 18.13 -9.82
CA THR A 439 -2.36 17.19 -8.72
C THR A 439 -3.67 16.80 -8.05
N GLY A 440 -3.72 15.60 -7.49
CA GLY A 440 -4.88 15.12 -6.74
C GLY A 440 -4.59 13.84 -5.98
N LYS A 441 -5.62 13.24 -5.40
CA LYS A 441 -5.51 11.97 -4.68
C LYS A 441 -6.29 10.88 -5.38
N VAL A 442 -5.76 9.67 -5.29
CA VAL A 442 -6.48 8.44 -5.61
C VAL A 442 -7.43 8.12 -4.47
N ASP A 443 -8.66 7.71 -4.79
CA ASP A 443 -9.62 7.26 -3.80
C ASP A 443 -9.23 5.90 -3.19
N ASP A 444 -10.04 5.43 -2.23
CA ASP A 444 -9.84 4.16 -1.53
C ASP A 444 -10.07 2.91 -2.43
N LYS A 445 -10.60 3.11 -3.63
CA LYS A 445 -10.84 2.07 -4.64
C LYS A 445 -9.79 2.05 -5.74
N GLY A 446 -8.81 2.95 -5.69
CA GLY A 446 -7.73 3.02 -6.68
C GLY A 446 -8.06 3.87 -7.91
N ARG A 447 -9.10 4.72 -7.86
CA ARG A 447 -9.49 5.60 -8.97
C ARG A 447 -9.14 7.06 -8.66
N PHE A 448 -8.66 7.80 -9.66
CA PHE A 448 -8.49 9.25 -9.57
C PHE A 448 -9.33 9.99 -10.61
N ASP A 449 -9.74 11.21 -10.26
CA ASP A 449 -10.48 12.14 -11.12
C ASP A 449 -10.00 13.57 -10.87
N LEU A 450 -9.17 14.10 -11.77
CA LEU A 450 -8.55 15.41 -11.69
C LEU A 450 -9.34 16.40 -12.53
N ARG A 451 -10.16 17.23 -11.86
CA ARG A 451 -10.97 18.25 -12.54
C ARG A 451 -10.09 19.26 -13.29
N ILE A 452 -10.40 19.48 -14.57
CA ILE A 452 -9.75 20.50 -15.40
C ILE A 452 -10.35 21.87 -15.05
N PRO A 453 -9.53 22.88 -14.69
CA PRO A 453 -9.99 24.24 -14.47
C PRO A 453 -10.60 24.89 -15.72
N GLU A 454 -11.59 25.77 -15.56
CA GLU A 454 -12.30 26.38 -16.70
C GLU A 454 -11.38 27.24 -17.58
N GLU A 455 -10.37 27.90 -16.99
CA GLU A 455 -9.37 28.70 -17.72
C GLU A 455 -8.43 27.86 -18.59
N ARG A 456 -8.45 26.53 -18.43
CA ARG A 456 -7.67 25.58 -19.23
C ARG A 456 -8.53 24.79 -20.20
N LYS A 457 -9.82 25.13 -20.32
CA LYS A 457 -10.75 24.52 -21.27
C LYS A 457 -10.97 25.43 -22.49
N PRO A 458 -11.19 24.85 -23.68
CA PRO A 458 -10.95 23.44 -23.99
C PRO A 458 -9.45 23.09 -23.89
N LEU A 459 -9.14 21.81 -23.67
CA LEU A 459 -7.75 21.37 -23.76
C LEU A 459 -7.24 21.53 -25.20
N ILE A 460 -5.96 21.86 -25.35
CA ILE A 460 -5.33 21.99 -26.65
C ILE A 460 -5.21 20.59 -27.27
N PRO A 461 -5.80 20.34 -28.46
CA PRO A 461 -5.71 19.05 -29.13
C PRO A 461 -4.27 18.62 -29.41
N TYR A 462 -4.07 17.31 -29.53
CA TYR A 462 -2.79 16.66 -29.82
C TYR A 462 -1.68 16.83 -28.76
N LYS A 463 -1.94 17.55 -27.66
CA LYS A 463 -1.07 17.54 -26.49
C LYS A 463 -1.11 16.19 -25.79
N ASN A 464 0.04 15.77 -25.27
CA ASN A 464 0.21 14.49 -24.59
C ASN A 464 0.33 14.69 -23.09
N TYR A 465 -0.32 13.82 -22.32
CA TYR A 465 -0.29 13.84 -20.86
C TYR A 465 0.04 12.46 -20.30
N GLU A 466 0.74 12.47 -19.17
CA GLU A 466 1.18 11.30 -18.39
C GLU A 466 0.99 11.60 -16.91
N VAL A 467 0.86 10.56 -16.08
CA VAL A 467 0.75 10.72 -14.62
C VAL A 467 1.79 9.87 -13.89
N THR A 468 2.16 10.29 -12.68
CA THR A 468 2.84 9.46 -11.69
C THR A 468 2.00 9.38 -10.41
N ALA A 469 2.22 8.32 -9.62
CA ALA A 469 1.66 8.17 -8.28
C ALA A 469 2.79 8.24 -7.24
N THR A 470 2.52 8.90 -6.12
CA THR A 470 3.38 8.93 -4.94
C THR A 470 2.64 8.33 -3.75
N ASP A 471 3.19 7.28 -3.15
CA ASP A 471 2.57 6.54 -2.04
C ASP A 471 2.70 7.28 -0.68
N GLY A 472 2.31 6.63 0.41
CA GLY A 472 2.44 7.16 1.78
C GLY A 472 3.88 7.18 2.33
N GLY A 473 4.78 6.35 1.77
CA GLY A 473 6.21 6.32 2.07
C GLY A 473 7.00 7.44 1.37
N GLY A 474 6.38 8.09 0.38
CA GLY A 474 7.00 9.14 -0.43
C GLY A 474 7.69 8.62 -1.69
N ASN A 475 7.50 7.33 -2.03
CA ASN A 475 8.07 6.73 -3.23
C ASN A 475 7.21 7.08 -4.44
N THR A 476 7.83 7.37 -5.58
CA THR A 476 7.13 7.79 -6.81
C THR A 476 7.27 6.74 -7.90
N SER A 477 6.14 6.36 -8.51
CA SER A 477 6.08 5.43 -9.64
C SER A 477 6.82 5.96 -10.86
N VAL A 478 7.06 5.08 -11.85
CA VAL A 478 7.30 5.52 -13.22
C VAL A 478 6.04 6.16 -13.83
N PHE A 479 6.18 6.81 -14.98
CA PHE A 479 5.06 7.40 -15.71
C PHE A 479 4.06 6.35 -16.20
N SER A 480 2.78 6.73 -16.28
CA SER A 480 1.71 5.97 -16.90
C SER A 480 1.89 5.81 -18.42
N ASN A 481 0.93 5.15 -19.06
CA ASN A 481 0.70 5.33 -20.49
C ASN A 481 0.46 6.81 -20.83
N THR A 482 0.96 7.23 -21.99
CA THR A 482 0.72 8.57 -22.55
C THR A 482 -0.69 8.64 -23.15
N GLN A 483 -1.42 9.72 -22.87
CA GLN A 483 -2.72 10.01 -23.49
C GLN A 483 -2.66 11.31 -24.28
N GLN A 484 -3.01 11.23 -25.56
CA GLN A 484 -3.11 12.39 -26.43
C GLN A 484 -4.52 12.98 -26.37
N VAL A 485 -4.64 14.29 -26.22
CA VAL A 485 -5.92 15.00 -26.30
C VAL A 485 -6.53 14.82 -27.68
N LYS A 486 -7.66 14.14 -27.73
CA LYS A 486 -8.47 14.00 -28.94
C LYS A 486 -9.18 15.31 -29.28
N ASP A 487 -9.07 15.68 -30.54
CA ASP A 487 -9.75 16.83 -31.14
C ASP A 487 -11.21 16.48 -31.51
N THR A 488 -12.18 17.27 -31.05
CA THR A 488 -13.61 17.04 -31.32
C THR A 488 -14.38 18.31 -31.68
N ILE A 489 -13.79 19.49 -31.52
CA ILE A 489 -14.42 20.77 -31.84
C ILE A 489 -14.14 21.10 -33.30
N PRO A 490 -15.17 21.31 -34.14
CA PRO A 490 -14.96 21.68 -35.54
C PRO A 490 -14.52 23.15 -35.70
N PRO A 491 -13.89 23.48 -36.84
CA PRO A 491 -13.43 24.83 -37.13
C PRO A 491 -14.62 25.76 -37.34
N SER A 492 -14.40 27.07 -37.17
CA SER A 492 -15.40 28.12 -37.36
C SER A 492 -14.86 29.25 -38.22
N ALA A 493 -15.76 30.00 -38.88
CA ALA A 493 -15.42 31.20 -39.63
C ALA A 493 -16.65 32.10 -39.79
N GLU A 494 -16.42 33.35 -40.19
CA GLU A 494 -17.47 34.29 -40.57
C GLU A 494 -17.61 34.34 -42.10
N ALA A 495 -18.84 34.30 -42.59
CA ALA A 495 -19.14 34.51 -44.00
C ALA A 495 -18.94 35.98 -44.40
N ILE A 496 -18.46 36.20 -45.63
CA ILE A 496 -18.33 37.51 -46.26
C ILE A 496 -19.36 37.60 -47.38
N LEU A 497 -20.24 38.60 -47.31
CA LEU A 497 -21.18 38.89 -48.41
C LEU A 497 -20.43 39.24 -49.69
N GLN A 498 -20.68 38.46 -50.75
CA GLN A 498 -20.07 38.66 -52.07
C GLN A 498 -20.99 39.48 -52.98
N TYR A 499 -20.41 40.42 -53.74
CA TYR A 499 -21.09 41.15 -54.81
C TYR A 499 -20.52 40.70 -56.14
N VAL A 500 -21.39 40.23 -57.04
CA VAL A 500 -20.98 39.66 -58.34
C VAL A 500 -21.94 40.07 -59.44
N SER A 501 -21.48 40.06 -60.68
CA SER A 501 -22.33 40.31 -61.85
C SER A 501 -22.97 39.01 -62.34
N ILE A 502 -24.14 39.11 -62.96
CA ILE A 502 -24.83 37.98 -63.59
C ILE A 502 -23.90 37.25 -64.57
N GLY A 503 -23.81 35.92 -64.43
CA GLY A 503 -22.97 35.06 -65.26
C GLY A 503 -21.45 35.20 -65.07
N SER A 504 -20.98 35.93 -64.05
CA SER A 504 -19.54 35.98 -63.74
C SER A 504 -19.03 34.64 -63.21
N GLU A 505 -17.72 34.43 -63.25
CA GLU A 505 -17.09 33.30 -62.56
C GLU A 505 -17.28 33.40 -61.04
N ILE A 506 -17.31 32.25 -60.38
CA ILE A 506 -17.43 32.16 -58.92
C ILE A 506 -16.10 32.66 -58.30
N PRO A 507 -16.14 33.62 -57.36
CA PRO A 507 -14.94 34.08 -56.65
C PRO A 507 -14.17 32.94 -55.96
N ASN A 508 -12.89 33.15 -55.66
CA ASN A 508 -12.11 32.16 -54.92
C ASN A 508 -12.71 31.95 -53.51
N VAL A 509 -12.76 30.70 -53.06
CA VAL A 509 -13.28 30.34 -51.72
C VAL A 509 -12.59 31.13 -50.59
N SER A 510 -11.32 31.50 -50.76
CA SER A 510 -10.57 32.28 -49.76
C SER A 510 -11.09 33.69 -49.54
N THR A 511 -11.84 34.27 -50.49
CA THR A 511 -12.46 35.60 -50.33
C THR A 511 -13.87 35.55 -49.74
N MET A 512 -14.41 34.35 -49.54
CA MET A 512 -15.79 34.13 -49.09
C MET A 512 -15.95 34.09 -47.57
N ILE A 513 -14.85 33.89 -46.84
CA ILE A 513 -14.86 33.69 -45.39
C ILE A 513 -13.67 34.41 -44.74
N LYS A 514 -13.82 34.81 -43.48
CA LYS A 514 -12.78 35.42 -42.63
C LYS A 514 -12.84 34.86 -41.20
N ASN A 515 -11.88 35.26 -40.37
CA ASN A 515 -11.83 34.90 -38.94
C ASN A 515 -11.92 33.39 -38.71
N ILE A 516 -11.15 32.62 -39.50
CA ILE A 516 -11.10 31.17 -39.34
C ILE A 516 -10.43 30.86 -38.02
N TYR A 517 -11.12 30.12 -37.17
CA TYR A 517 -10.67 29.69 -35.85
C TYR A 517 -10.86 28.19 -35.69
N ASP A 518 -9.85 27.55 -35.10
CA ASP A 518 -9.84 26.13 -34.77
C ASP A 518 -9.01 25.94 -33.50
N ASN A 519 -9.46 25.10 -32.56
CA ASN A 519 -8.76 24.86 -31.29
C ASN A 519 -7.46 24.07 -31.47
N ALA A 520 -7.30 23.32 -32.56
CA ALA A 520 -6.05 22.68 -32.95
C ALA A 520 -5.15 23.55 -33.85
N GLY A 521 -5.61 24.77 -34.17
CA GLY A 521 -4.89 25.72 -35.02
C GLY A 521 -5.44 25.77 -36.45
N SER A 522 -5.57 26.99 -36.98
CA SER A 522 -6.25 27.24 -38.26
C SER A 522 -5.44 26.87 -39.51
N GLU A 523 -4.15 26.56 -39.39
CA GLU A 523 -3.27 26.28 -40.53
C GLU A 523 -3.65 24.99 -41.26
N ALA A 524 -4.20 24.01 -40.54
CA ALA A 524 -4.60 22.72 -41.09
C ALA A 524 -6.06 22.69 -41.59
N VAL A 525 -6.80 23.81 -41.48
CA VAL A 525 -8.20 23.87 -41.90
C VAL A 525 -8.30 23.98 -43.42
N THR A 526 -8.92 22.98 -44.03
CA THR A 526 -9.24 22.95 -45.46
C THR A 526 -10.60 23.61 -45.73
N LYS A 527 -10.75 24.19 -46.93
CA LYS A 527 -11.94 24.93 -47.36
C LYS A 527 -12.43 24.37 -48.68
N MET A 528 -13.67 23.91 -48.73
CA MET A 528 -14.23 23.30 -49.94
C MET A 528 -15.58 23.93 -50.28
N LEU A 529 -15.76 24.36 -51.53
CA LEU A 529 -17.06 24.75 -52.04
C LEU A 529 -17.88 23.49 -52.31
N ILE A 530 -18.94 23.27 -51.52
CA ILE A 530 -19.80 22.07 -51.64
C ILE A 530 -21.17 22.39 -52.26
N LYS A 531 -21.52 23.68 -52.37
CA LYS A 531 -22.68 24.16 -53.11
C LYS A 531 -22.34 25.48 -53.81
N GLU A 532 -22.47 25.49 -55.13
CA GLU A 532 -22.29 26.71 -55.93
C GLU A 532 -23.53 27.63 -55.83
N PRO A 533 -23.32 28.96 -55.82
CA PRO A 533 -24.42 29.92 -55.89
C PRO A 533 -25.00 29.98 -57.31
N ASP A 534 -26.33 30.17 -57.44
CA ASP A 534 -26.97 30.42 -58.74
C ASP A 534 -26.71 31.86 -59.21
N LEU A 535 -25.70 32.03 -60.07
CA LEU A 535 -25.34 33.34 -60.64
C LEU A 535 -26.08 33.66 -61.94
N THR A 536 -27.08 32.86 -62.32
CA THR A 536 -27.85 33.05 -63.57
C THR A 536 -29.04 33.99 -63.41
N LYS A 537 -29.32 34.43 -62.18
CA LYS A 537 -30.46 35.30 -61.84
C LYS A 537 -29.98 36.46 -60.97
N VAL A 538 -30.57 37.63 -61.20
CA VAL A 538 -30.36 38.80 -60.35
C VAL A 538 -30.95 38.54 -58.96
N GLY A 539 -30.22 38.92 -57.91
CA GLY A 539 -30.68 38.84 -56.53
C GLY A 539 -29.82 38.01 -55.60
N ARG A 540 -30.44 37.52 -54.53
CA ARG A 540 -29.77 36.72 -53.50
C ARG A 540 -29.46 35.32 -54.03
N ALA A 541 -28.19 34.94 -53.96
CA ALA A 541 -27.75 33.56 -54.11
C ALA A 541 -26.98 33.11 -52.85
N THR A 542 -26.78 31.81 -52.69
CA THR A 542 -26.08 31.24 -51.52
C THR A 542 -25.12 30.16 -51.96
N ALA A 543 -23.86 30.30 -51.54
CA ALA A 543 -22.87 29.22 -51.61
C ALA A 543 -22.75 28.53 -50.25
N ILE A 544 -22.26 27.29 -50.23
CA ILE A 544 -21.88 26.61 -48.98
C ILE A 544 -20.40 26.24 -49.06
N VAL A 545 -19.62 26.78 -48.13
CA VAL A 545 -18.20 26.44 -47.94
C VAL A 545 -18.09 25.53 -46.73
N GLU A 546 -17.63 24.29 -46.93
CA GLU A 546 -17.30 23.37 -45.84
C GLU A 546 -15.87 23.62 -45.36
N LEU A 547 -15.73 23.89 -44.06
CA LEU A 547 -14.47 23.87 -43.35
C LEU A 547 -14.26 22.47 -42.78
N MET A 548 -13.02 21.98 -42.85
CA MET A 548 -12.64 20.70 -42.26
C MET A 548 -11.25 20.79 -41.65
N ASP A 549 -11.14 20.44 -40.37
CA ASP A 549 -9.88 20.42 -39.64
C ASP A 549 -9.06 19.13 -39.89
N LYS A 550 -7.97 18.98 -39.14
CA LYS A 550 -7.08 17.81 -39.19
C LYS A 550 -7.74 16.52 -38.66
N ALA A 551 -8.62 16.62 -37.67
CA ALA A 551 -9.38 15.49 -37.12
C ALA A 551 -10.62 15.13 -37.95
N GLN A 552 -10.84 15.83 -39.06
CA GLN A 552 -11.98 15.70 -39.96
C GLN A 552 -13.32 16.15 -39.34
N ASN A 553 -13.30 17.00 -38.31
CA ASN A 553 -14.53 17.67 -37.88
C ASN A 553 -14.87 18.77 -38.90
N LYS A 554 -16.16 18.97 -39.16
CA LYS A 554 -16.64 19.76 -40.31
C LYS A 554 -17.64 20.83 -39.90
N THR A 555 -17.54 22.00 -40.55
CA THR A 555 -18.50 23.10 -40.39
C THR A 555 -18.92 23.66 -41.75
N PRO A 556 -20.21 23.58 -42.14
CA PRO A 556 -20.72 24.27 -43.32
C PRO A 556 -20.98 25.76 -43.02
N ILE A 557 -20.45 26.65 -43.85
CA ILE A 557 -20.65 28.10 -43.78
C ILE A 557 -21.50 28.54 -44.97
N GLU A 558 -22.67 29.11 -44.70
CA GLU A 558 -23.52 29.72 -45.72
C GLU A 558 -23.00 31.11 -46.09
N VAL A 559 -22.53 31.24 -47.32
CA VAL A 559 -21.99 32.50 -47.84
C VAL A 559 -23.05 33.16 -48.72
N PRO A 560 -23.55 34.35 -48.35
CA PRO A 560 -24.52 35.06 -49.17
C PRO A 560 -23.81 35.75 -50.35
N PHE A 561 -24.51 35.74 -51.49
CA PHE A 561 -24.14 36.43 -52.71
C PHE A 561 -25.27 37.40 -53.07
N LEU A 562 -24.89 38.58 -53.55
CA LEU A 562 -25.79 39.49 -54.22
C LEU A 562 -25.37 39.63 -55.69
N VAL A 563 -26.18 39.06 -56.57
CA VAL A 563 -25.96 39.03 -58.01
C VAL A 563 -26.60 40.27 -58.63
N GLU A 564 -25.79 41.09 -59.27
CA GLU A 564 -26.20 42.33 -59.93
C GLU A 564 -26.24 42.16 -61.46
N SER A 565 -27.00 43.02 -62.14
CA SER A 565 -26.98 43.16 -63.59
C SER A 565 -26.85 44.64 -63.96
N PRO A 566 -26.42 44.99 -65.19
CA PRO A 566 -26.41 46.39 -65.64
C PRO A 566 -27.77 47.10 -65.48
N ASP A 567 -28.87 46.35 -65.52
CA ASP A 567 -30.22 46.91 -65.39
C ASP A 567 -30.66 47.17 -63.93
N VAL A 568 -29.86 46.89 -62.91
CA VAL A 568 -30.26 47.21 -61.52
C VAL A 568 -30.12 48.69 -61.22
N VAL A 569 -31.00 49.22 -60.36
CA VAL A 569 -30.84 50.56 -59.76
C VAL A 569 -30.48 50.37 -58.30
N LYS A 570 -29.47 51.07 -57.79
CA LYS A 570 -29.02 50.94 -56.40
C LYS A 570 -28.62 52.27 -55.77
N ASP A 571 -28.76 52.36 -54.45
CA ASP A 571 -28.18 53.43 -53.62
C ASP A 571 -27.22 52.84 -52.57
N GLY A 572 -27.01 53.51 -51.43
CA GLY A 572 -26.18 52.99 -50.34
C GLY A 572 -26.86 51.93 -49.46
N THR A 573 -28.15 51.66 -49.65
CA THR A 573 -28.97 50.78 -48.81
C THR A 573 -29.61 49.64 -49.59
N TYR A 574 -30.19 49.93 -50.75
CA TYR A 574 -31.01 49.00 -51.52
C TYR A 574 -30.52 48.83 -52.96
N MET A 575 -30.75 47.62 -53.49
CA MET A 575 -30.72 47.29 -54.90
C MET A 575 -32.14 46.95 -55.36
N LEU A 576 -32.57 47.51 -56.48
CA LEU A 576 -33.89 47.32 -57.09
C LEU A 576 -33.74 46.77 -58.51
N TYR A 577 -34.52 45.73 -58.81
CA TYR A 577 -34.59 45.10 -60.12
C TYR A 577 -36.04 44.95 -60.58
N GLY A 578 -36.22 44.90 -61.90
CA GLY A 578 -37.50 44.73 -62.58
C GLY A 578 -37.32 44.87 -64.09
N GLU A 579 -38.04 44.07 -64.85
CA GLU A 579 -38.01 44.01 -66.31
C GLU A 579 -39.31 44.54 -66.90
N SER A 580 -39.22 45.12 -68.10
CA SER A 580 -40.41 45.37 -68.91
C SER A 580 -41.01 44.03 -69.36
N PHE A 581 -42.34 43.91 -69.35
CA PHE A 581 -43.02 42.66 -69.66
C PHE A 581 -44.26 42.89 -70.52
N SER A 582 -44.76 41.81 -71.14
CA SER A 582 -46.01 41.80 -71.87
C SER A 582 -46.96 40.77 -71.28
N ALA A 583 -48.24 41.09 -71.21
CA ALA A 583 -49.28 40.19 -70.74
C ALA A 583 -50.59 40.46 -71.47
N LEU A 584 -51.57 39.56 -71.36
CA LEU A 584 -52.90 39.81 -71.93
C LEU A 584 -53.63 40.83 -71.06
N ALA A 585 -54.30 41.79 -71.68
CA ALA A 585 -55.09 42.80 -70.97
C ALA A 585 -56.22 42.17 -70.12
N VAL A 586 -56.77 41.03 -70.56
CA VAL A 586 -57.79 40.26 -69.83
C VAL A 586 -57.25 39.64 -68.53
N ASP A 587 -55.94 39.34 -68.48
CA ASP A 587 -55.28 38.74 -67.32
C ASP A 587 -54.83 39.79 -66.27
N TYR A 588 -54.92 41.09 -66.61
CA TYR A 588 -54.61 42.16 -65.66
C TYR A 588 -55.71 42.25 -64.58
N PRO A 589 -55.39 42.09 -63.29
CA PRO A 589 -56.40 42.01 -62.22
C PRO A 589 -57.21 43.29 -62.02
N ASP A 590 -58.37 43.15 -61.38
CA ASP A 590 -59.26 44.27 -61.10
C ASP A 590 -58.91 44.99 -59.79
N THR A 591 -58.41 44.29 -58.78
CA THR A 591 -58.09 44.88 -57.47
C THR A 591 -56.69 45.45 -57.43
N GLU A 592 -56.50 46.57 -56.73
CA GLU A 592 -55.20 47.23 -56.63
C GLU A 592 -54.10 46.33 -56.06
N LYS A 593 -54.43 45.53 -55.03
CA LYS A 593 -53.47 44.60 -54.42
C LYS A 593 -53.00 43.55 -55.43
N GLU A 594 -53.93 42.91 -56.13
CA GLU A 594 -53.61 41.90 -57.14
C GLU A 594 -52.88 42.51 -58.35
N GLN A 595 -53.19 43.75 -58.73
CA GLN A 595 -52.46 44.48 -59.77
C GLN A 595 -51.00 44.68 -59.41
N ILE A 596 -50.70 45.11 -58.18
CA ILE A 596 -49.32 45.27 -57.70
C ILE A 596 -48.60 43.92 -57.68
N GLU A 597 -49.25 42.87 -57.16
CA GLU A 597 -48.69 41.51 -57.16
C GLU A 597 -48.43 41.02 -58.59
N PHE A 598 -49.36 41.25 -59.53
CA PHE A 598 -49.24 40.91 -60.94
C PHE A 598 -48.07 41.66 -61.60
N ILE A 599 -47.93 42.96 -61.36
CA ILE A 599 -46.84 43.78 -61.89
C ILE A 599 -45.51 43.25 -61.35
N LEU A 600 -45.38 43.07 -60.03
CA LEU A 600 -44.14 42.58 -59.41
C LEU A 600 -43.80 41.14 -59.82
N ALA A 601 -44.79 40.27 -60.07
CA ALA A 601 -44.55 38.92 -60.55
C ALA A 601 -44.05 38.90 -62.00
N ASN A 602 -44.75 39.55 -62.92
CA ASN A 602 -44.42 39.51 -64.35
C ASN A 602 -43.19 40.35 -64.70
N SER A 603 -42.94 41.45 -63.99
CA SER A 603 -41.69 42.23 -64.13
C SER A 603 -40.50 41.56 -63.44
N LYS A 604 -40.69 40.46 -62.70
CA LYS A 604 -39.69 39.92 -61.76
C LYS A 604 -39.19 40.99 -60.77
N GLY A 605 -40.06 41.95 -60.45
CA GLY A 605 -39.78 43.08 -59.58
C GLY A 605 -39.40 42.61 -58.18
N ASN A 606 -38.18 42.92 -57.76
CA ASN A 606 -37.67 42.56 -56.44
C ASN A 606 -36.59 43.56 -55.99
N ALA A 607 -36.35 43.58 -54.68
CA ALA A 607 -35.37 44.46 -54.06
C ALA A 607 -34.61 43.71 -52.97
N TRP A 608 -33.36 44.10 -52.75
CA TRP A 608 -32.48 43.52 -51.73
C TRP A 608 -31.77 44.61 -50.96
N GLU A 609 -31.54 44.38 -49.68
CA GLU A 609 -30.69 45.25 -48.85
C GLU A 609 -29.22 44.91 -49.12
N LEU A 610 -28.40 45.92 -49.39
CA LEU A 610 -26.98 45.73 -49.76
C LEU A 610 -26.17 45.14 -48.60
N SER A 611 -26.40 45.57 -47.36
CA SER A 611 -25.60 45.11 -46.21
C SER A 611 -25.78 43.64 -45.85
N THR A 612 -26.93 43.03 -46.18
CA THR A 612 -27.28 41.65 -45.76
C THR A 612 -27.66 40.72 -46.92
N ALA A 613 -27.82 41.27 -48.13
CA ALA A 613 -28.42 40.63 -49.30
C ALA A 613 -29.80 40.03 -49.04
N LYS A 614 -30.53 40.49 -48.01
CA LYS A 614 -31.86 39.98 -47.67
C LYS A 614 -32.91 40.66 -48.55
N GLU A 615 -33.85 39.87 -49.05
CA GLU A 615 -34.96 40.36 -49.86
C GLU A 615 -35.84 41.38 -49.12
N ARG A 616 -36.33 42.37 -49.89
CA ARG A 616 -37.18 43.49 -49.47
C ARG A 616 -38.32 43.75 -50.46
N LYS A 617 -38.81 42.70 -51.13
CA LYS A 617 -39.92 42.78 -52.09
C LYS A 617 -41.14 43.56 -51.56
N GLY A 618 -41.51 43.33 -50.30
CA GLY A 618 -42.66 43.98 -49.68
C GLY A 618 -42.53 45.47 -49.41
N LEU A 619 -41.33 46.06 -49.59
CA LEU A 619 -41.09 47.49 -49.45
C LEU A 619 -41.15 48.24 -50.79
N ILE A 620 -41.35 47.54 -51.91
CA ILE A 620 -41.43 48.15 -53.22
C ILE A 620 -42.78 48.84 -53.38
N SER A 621 -42.74 50.15 -53.64
CA SER A 621 -43.89 50.92 -54.10
C SER A 621 -43.98 50.85 -55.62
N VAL A 622 -45.20 50.74 -56.16
CA VAL A 622 -45.45 50.66 -57.60
C VAL A 622 -46.34 51.83 -58.00
N ASP A 623 -45.80 52.77 -58.78
CA ASP A 623 -46.59 53.81 -59.45
C ASP A 623 -47.19 53.23 -60.74
N LYS A 624 -48.51 53.03 -60.70
CA LYS A 624 -49.34 52.53 -61.81
C LYS A 624 -50.43 53.52 -62.22
N THR A 625 -50.28 54.80 -61.90
CA THR A 625 -51.31 55.83 -62.14
C THR A 625 -51.74 55.96 -63.61
N SER A 626 -50.83 55.64 -64.54
CA SER A 626 -51.09 55.65 -65.99
C SER A 626 -51.81 54.41 -66.51
N VAL A 627 -51.88 53.33 -65.72
CA VAL A 627 -52.32 52.01 -66.19
C VAL A 627 -53.82 51.90 -66.21
N GLN A 628 -54.34 51.39 -67.32
CA GLN A 628 -55.74 51.00 -67.46
C GLN A 628 -55.80 49.52 -67.86
N LYS A 629 -56.86 48.82 -67.46
CA LYS A 629 -57.17 47.47 -67.95
C LYS A 629 -57.67 47.57 -69.40
N ALA A 630 -56.76 47.88 -70.30
CA ALA A 630 -57.00 48.03 -71.74
C ALA A 630 -55.73 47.62 -72.50
N ALA A 631 -55.88 47.28 -73.78
CA ALA A 631 -54.74 47.00 -74.62
C ALA A 631 -53.92 48.29 -74.84
N GLY A 632 -52.62 48.22 -74.62
CA GLY A 632 -51.75 49.39 -74.69
C GLY A 632 -50.41 49.17 -74.03
N THR A 633 -49.54 50.17 -74.18
CA THR A 633 -48.21 50.20 -73.57
C THR A 633 -48.20 51.25 -72.48
N TYR A 634 -47.92 50.84 -71.25
CA TYR A 634 -47.99 51.68 -70.06
C TYR A 634 -46.61 51.80 -69.40
N GLU A 635 -46.25 53.02 -68.99
CA GLU A 635 -45.07 53.25 -68.16
C GLU A 635 -45.41 53.08 -66.68
N LEU A 636 -44.55 52.33 -65.98
CA LEU A 636 -44.64 52.03 -64.56
C LEU A 636 -43.34 52.44 -63.88
N SER A 637 -43.42 52.81 -62.60
CA SER A 637 -42.23 53.03 -61.77
C SER A 637 -42.25 52.13 -60.55
N LEU A 638 -41.18 51.37 -60.35
CA LEU A 638 -40.90 50.63 -59.13
C LEU A 638 -39.99 51.49 -58.26
N SER A 639 -40.31 51.67 -56.97
CA SER A 639 -39.51 52.51 -56.07
C SER A 639 -39.30 51.85 -54.71
N ILE A 640 -38.13 52.06 -54.13
CA ILE A 640 -37.81 51.68 -52.74
C ILE A 640 -36.84 52.73 -52.17
N GLY A 641 -37.17 53.33 -51.02
CA GLY A 641 -36.37 54.43 -50.50
C GLY A 641 -36.29 55.61 -51.49
N ALA A 642 -35.07 56.00 -51.87
CA ALA A 642 -34.81 57.10 -52.81
C ALA A 642 -34.65 56.63 -54.27
N ILE A 643 -34.52 55.33 -54.52
CA ILE A 643 -34.29 54.79 -55.86
C ILE A 643 -35.61 54.45 -56.55
N THR A 644 -35.67 54.74 -57.85
CA THR A 644 -36.81 54.48 -58.71
C THR A 644 -36.34 53.89 -60.04
N LYS A 645 -36.95 52.79 -60.48
CA LYS A 645 -36.73 52.16 -61.77
C LYS A 645 -37.99 52.26 -62.62
N LYS A 646 -37.87 52.83 -63.80
CA LYS A 646 -38.94 52.87 -64.80
C LYS A 646 -38.93 51.58 -65.64
N ILE A 647 -40.09 50.98 -65.83
CA ILE A 647 -40.32 49.83 -66.70
C ILE A 647 -41.56 50.05 -67.56
N THR A 648 -41.73 49.22 -68.59
CA THR A 648 -42.87 49.28 -69.48
C THR A 648 -43.68 47.98 -69.41
N MET A 649 -45.00 48.11 -69.28
CA MET A 649 -45.95 46.99 -69.36
C MET A 649 -46.76 47.10 -70.65
N THR A 650 -46.70 46.08 -71.50
CA THR A 650 -47.52 46.01 -72.72
C THR A 650 -48.67 45.03 -72.51
N LEU A 651 -49.90 45.55 -72.43
CA LEU A 651 -51.12 44.76 -72.37
C LEU A 651 -51.63 44.48 -73.78
N LEU A 652 -51.72 43.21 -74.14
CA LEU A 652 -52.14 42.74 -75.46
C LEU A 652 -53.67 42.56 -75.52
N PRO A 653 -54.34 42.87 -76.65
CA PRO A 653 -55.80 42.87 -76.77
C PRO A 653 -56.47 41.49 -76.69
N GLY A 654 -55.68 40.41 -76.81
CA GLY A 654 -56.17 39.04 -76.88
C GLY A 654 -56.68 38.65 -78.27
N THR A 655 -57.04 37.38 -78.43
CA THR A 655 -57.47 36.77 -79.69
C THR A 655 -58.70 35.88 -79.48
N LEU A 656 -59.49 35.70 -80.55
CA LEU A 656 -60.57 34.73 -80.62
C LEU A 656 -60.20 33.67 -81.66
N GLY A 657 -60.23 32.39 -81.30
CA GLY A 657 -59.81 31.32 -82.21
C GLY A 657 -60.28 29.93 -81.80
N ILE A 658 -60.21 28.99 -82.74
CA ILE A 658 -60.46 27.57 -82.47
C ILE A 658 -59.19 27.01 -81.81
N LYS A 659 -59.26 26.73 -80.51
CA LYS A 659 -58.15 26.13 -79.75
C LYS A 659 -58.03 24.62 -80.02
N LYS A 660 -59.17 23.93 -80.18
CA LYS A 660 -59.22 22.49 -80.44
C LYS A 660 -60.43 22.14 -81.31
N HIS A 661 -60.32 21.14 -82.18
CA HIS A 661 -61.44 20.59 -82.94
C HIS A 661 -61.24 19.09 -83.20
N SER A 662 -62.32 18.37 -83.48
CA SER A 662 -62.28 16.97 -83.88
C SER A 662 -61.91 16.82 -85.36
N THR A 663 -61.10 15.81 -85.66
CA THR A 663 -60.80 15.37 -87.04
C THR A 663 -61.58 14.09 -87.35
N ASP A 664 -61.74 13.77 -88.64
CA ASP A 664 -62.27 12.47 -89.11
C ASP A 664 -63.71 12.14 -88.68
N ILE A 665 -64.62 13.09 -88.91
CA ILE A 665 -66.05 12.92 -88.66
C ILE A 665 -66.60 11.80 -89.57
N SER A 666 -67.08 10.71 -88.96
CA SER A 666 -67.61 9.54 -89.67
C SER A 666 -69.08 9.29 -89.36
N PHE A 667 -69.82 8.88 -90.39
CA PHE A 667 -71.21 8.40 -90.30
C PHE A 667 -71.30 6.87 -90.43
N GLY A 668 -70.15 6.19 -90.55
CA GLY A 668 -70.06 4.74 -90.68
C GLY A 668 -70.56 4.19 -92.00
N GLU A 669 -70.81 2.88 -92.01
CA GLU A 669 -71.41 2.19 -93.14
C GLU A 669 -72.93 2.34 -93.12
N VAL A 670 -73.48 2.99 -94.15
CA VAL A 670 -74.91 3.28 -94.24
C VAL A 670 -75.59 2.33 -95.23
N THR A 671 -76.55 1.53 -94.74
CA THR A 671 -77.42 0.74 -95.62
C THR A 671 -78.42 1.64 -96.34
N ILE A 672 -78.33 1.73 -97.67
CA ILE A 672 -79.21 2.55 -98.53
C ILE A 672 -80.63 1.96 -98.56
N LYS A 673 -81.65 2.78 -98.25
CA LYS A 673 -83.08 2.44 -98.29
C LYS A 673 -83.78 3.21 -99.40
N SER A 674 -84.95 2.75 -99.83
CA SER A 674 -85.79 3.41 -100.84
C SER A 674 -86.50 4.69 -100.37
N LYS A 675 -86.15 5.19 -99.18
CA LYS A 675 -86.70 6.42 -98.57
C LYS A 675 -85.56 7.27 -98.02
N ARG A 676 -85.80 8.57 -97.87
CA ARG A 676 -84.86 9.51 -97.22
C ARG A 676 -84.41 8.96 -95.86
N GLN A 677 -83.11 9.00 -95.59
CA GLN A 677 -82.51 8.56 -94.32
C GLN A 677 -81.75 9.70 -93.67
N ASN A 678 -81.72 9.69 -92.34
CA ASN A 678 -80.93 10.60 -91.53
C ASN A 678 -80.02 9.74 -90.65
N ILE A 679 -78.72 9.91 -90.81
CA ILE A 679 -77.69 9.14 -90.11
C ILE A 679 -76.94 10.09 -89.20
N MET A 680 -76.88 9.78 -87.92
CA MET A 680 -76.12 10.57 -86.96
C MET A 680 -74.63 10.21 -87.01
N GLN A 681 -73.77 11.15 -86.62
CA GLN A 681 -72.34 10.90 -86.51
C GLN A 681 -72.03 9.74 -85.53
N GLN A 682 -71.03 8.91 -85.82
CA GLN A 682 -70.66 7.75 -84.96
C GLN A 682 -69.99 8.17 -83.65
N LYS A 683 -69.27 9.30 -83.67
CA LYS A 683 -68.59 9.89 -82.51
C LYS A 683 -68.98 11.34 -82.38
N ALA A 684 -69.02 11.85 -81.16
CA ALA A 684 -69.28 13.26 -80.95
C ALA A 684 -68.22 14.13 -81.63
N VAL A 685 -68.64 15.26 -82.19
CA VAL A 685 -67.74 16.25 -82.79
C VAL A 685 -67.56 17.36 -81.76
N GLU A 686 -66.33 17.56 -81.31
CA GLU A 686 -65.96 18.55 -80.31
C GLU A 686 -65.20 19.72 -80.97
N LEU A 687 -65.55 20.95 -80.61
CA LEU A 687 -64.72 22.13 -80.81
C LEU A 687 -64.54 22.87 -79.48
N THR A 688 -63.36 23.44 -79.25
CA THR A 688 -63.07 24.35 -78.14
C THR A 688 -62.65 25.68 -78.72
N ILE A 689 -63.42 26.72 -78.42
CA ILE A 689 -63.14 28.09 -78.82
C ILE A 689 -62.50 28.80 -77.65
N GLU A 690 -61.35 29.43 -77.87
CA GLU A 690 -60.68 30.26 -76.87
C GLU A 690 -60.88 31.73 -77.22
N ASP A 691 -61.37 32.48 -76.23
CA ASP A 691 -61.61 33.91 -76.30
C ASP A 691 -60.81 34.61 -75.19
N THR A 692 -59.64 35.13 -75.56
CA THR A 692 -58.77 35.92 -74.67
C THR A 692 -58.97 37.43 -74.85
N ARG A 693 -59.97 37.85 -75.62
CA ARG A 693 -60.25 39.27 -75.83
C ARG A 693 -60.71 39.92 -74.53
N ILE A 694 -60.28 41.16 -74.34
CA ILE A 694 -60.71 41.96 -73.20
C ILE A 694 -62.16 42.43 -73.33
N ILE A 695 -62.57 42.85 -74.52
CA ILE A 695 -63.96 43.14 -74.85
C ILE A 695 -64.53 41.89 -75.54
N LYS A 696 -65.36 41.15 -74.81
CA LYS A 696 -65.98 39.90 -75.31
C LYS A 696 -67.24 40.21 -76.11
N ASN A 697 -67.06 40.69 -77.33
CA ASN A 697 -68.18 40.78 -78.27
C ASN A 697 -68.71 39.39 -78.59
N GLN A 698 -70.01 39.29 -78.85
CA GLN A 698 -70.62 38.04 -79.28
C GLN A 698 -69.95 37.55 -80.57
N TRP A 699 -69.76 36.25 -80.66
CA TRP A 699 -69.24 35.59 -81.85
C TRP A 699 -70.11 34.40 -82.20
N ARG A 700 -70.04 34.00 -83.46
CA ARG A 700 -70.75 32.82 -83.94
C ARG A 700 -69.80 31.87 -84.64
N LEU A 701 -70.10 30.59 -84.53
CA LEU A 701 -69.48 29.55 -85.33
C LEU A 701 -70.40 29.29 -86.52
N THR A 702 -69.86 29.42 -87.73
CA THR A 702 -70.54 29.01 -88.95
C THR A 702 -69.90 27.75 -89.51
N ALA A 703 -70.70 26.92 -90.17
CA ALA A 703 -70.23 25.74 -90.88
C ALA A 703 -70.68 25.79 -92.34
N GLN A 704 -69.76 25.47 -93.24
CA GLN A 704 -70.01 25.37 -94.67
C GLN A 704 -69.27 24.14 -95.20
N LEU A 705 -69.85 23.41 -96.16
CA LEU A 705 -69.07 22.43 -96.89
C LEU A 705 -68.13 23.14 -97.86
N THR A 706 -66.87 22.72 -97.93
CA THR A 706 -65.96 23.28 -98.95
C THR A 706 -66.40 22.91 -100.37
N ASP A 707 -67.05 21.75 -100.52
CA ASP A 707 -67.64 21.27 -101.77
C ASP A 707 -68.70 20.19 -101.46
N LEU A 708 -69.46 19.75 -102.46
CA LEU A 708 -70.34 18.58 -102.34
C LEU A 708 -69.54 17.33 -101.92
N PHE A 709 -70.23 16.33 -101.37
CA PHE A 709 -69.62 15.03 -101.09
C PHE A 709 -69.02 14.44 -102.37
N GLN A 710 -67.83 13.87 -102.27
CA GLN A 710 -67.11 13.30 -103.41
C GLN A 710 -66.68 11.88 -103.12
N ASN A 711 -66.70 11.04 -104.15
CA ASN A 711 -66.08 9.73 -104.07
C ASN A 711 -64.55 9.82 -104.22
N ALA A 712 -63.85 8.69 -104.13
CA ALA A 712 -62.39 8.63 -104.28
C ALA A 712 -61.86 9.15 -105.64
N LYS A 713 -62.72 9.31 -106.65
CA LYS A 713 -62.37 9.88 -107.97
C LYS A 713 -62.63 11.38 -108.09
N GLY A 714 -63.15 12.02 -107.04
CA GLY A 714 -63.51 13.45 -107.05
C GLY A 714 -64.86 13.76 -107.71
N GLU A 715 -65.66 12.73 -108.03
CA GLU A 715 -66.99 12.93 -108.64
C GLU A 715 -67.97 13.41 -107.57
N LYS A 716 -68.66 14.53 -107.84
CA LYS A 716 -69.54 15.21 -106.88
C LYS A 716 -70.91 14.54 -106.77
N GLU A 717 -71.39 14.39 -105.55
CA GLU A 717 -72.64 13.73 -105.20
C GLU A 717 -73.63 14.73 -104.58
N SER A 718 -74.83 14.81 -105.17
CA SER A 718 -75.90 15.70 -104.72
C SER A 718 -76.95 15.00 -103.84
N GLY A 719 -76.87 13.68 -103.71
CA GLY A 719 -77.73 12.85 -102.88
C GLY A 719 -77.34 12.80 -101.40
N LEU A 720 -76.21 13.40 -101.02
CA LEU A 720 -75.75 13.50 -99.64
C LEU A 720 -75.80 14.95 -99.16
N GLY A 721 -76.46 15.19 -98.03
CA GLY A 721 -76.54 16.48 -97.37
C GLY A 721 -76.06 16.38 -95.94
N LEU A 722 -75.53 17.46 -95.39
CA LEU A 722 -75.17 17.55 -93.98
C LEU A 722 -76.07 18.60 -93.33
N TYR A 723 -76.51 18.36 -92.10
CA TYR A 723 -77.24 19.37 -91.34
C TYR A 723 -77.01 19.22 -89.85
N VAL A 724 -77.17 20.31 -89.13
CA VAL A 724 -77.17 20.35 -87.67
C VAL A 724 -78.61 20.35 -87.19
N LYS A 725 -78.89 19.53 -86.18
CA LYS A 725 -80.20 19.49 -85.51
C LYS A 725 -80.02 19.68 -84.02
N GLU A 726 -80.67 20.70 -83.49
CA GLU A 726 -80.72 20.97 -82.05
C GLU A 726 -82.16 20.82 -81.56
N ILE A 727 -82.34 20.27 -80.36
CA ILE A 727 -83.67 20.03 -79.80
C ILE A 727 -84.39 21.38 -79.65
N GLY A 728 -85.60 21.48 -80.20
CA GLY A 728 -86.42 22.71 -80.13
C GLY A 728 -86.08 23.79 -81.15
N HIS A 729 -85.11 23.57 -82.05
CA HIS A 729 -84.70 24.54 -83.08
C HIS A 729 -84.93 23.98 -84.49
N GLU A 730 -84.98 24.87 -85.49
CA GLU A 730 -85.04 24.46 -86.90
C GLU A 730 -83.78 23.73 -87.34
N ILE A 731 -83.90 22.86 -88.35
CA ILE A 731 -82.77 22.15 -88.94
C ILE A 731 -81.90 23.16 -89.71
N ILE A 732 -80.60 23.16 -89.41
CA ILE A 732 -79.63 24.08 -90.02
C ILE A 732 -78.82 23.31 -91.07
N PRO A 733 -79.06 23.49 -92.37
CA PRO A 733 -78.31 22.78 -93.40
C PRO A 733 -76.85 23.26 -93.42
N ILE A 734 -75.91 22.33 -93.63
CA ILE A 734 -74.51 22.64 -93.95
C ILE A 734 -74.32 22.25 -95.42
N ASN A 735 -74.23 23.27 -96.28
CA ASN A 735 -74.10 23.09 -97.73
C ASN A 735 -72.88 23.85 -98.26
N SER A 736 -72.60 23.74 -99.56
CA SER A 736 -71.44 24.38 -100.18
C SER A 736 -71.68 25.82 -100.65
N GLN A 737 -72.92 26.33 -100.60
CA GLN A 737 -73.29 27.64 -101.14
C GLN A 737 -73.24 28.75 -100.09
N VAL A 738 -73.67 28.47 -98.86
CA VAL A 738 -73.78 29.46 -97.78
C VAL A 738 -73.25 28.88 -96.47
N ALA A 739 -72.46 29.68 -95.74
CA ALA A 739 -72.05 29.36 -94.38
C ALA A 739 -73.21 29.65 -93.42
N ASN A 740 -73.69 28.63 -92.71
CA ASN A 740 -74.80 28.77 -91.78
C ASN A 740 -74.31 28.80 -90.33
N GLU A 741 -74.93 29.65 -89.52
CA GLU A 741 -74.68 29.72 -88.08
C GLU A 741 -75.08 28.41 -87.41
N VAL A 742 -74.11 27.74 -86.81
CA VAL A 742 -74.30 26.45 -86.12
C VAL A 742 -74.15 26.58 -84.62
N PHE A 743 -73.49 27.63 -84.12
CA PHE A 743 -73.43 28.00 -82.70
C PHE A 743 -73.32 29.52 -82.55
N ASN A 744 -73.85 30.04 -81.45
CA ASN A 744 -73.73 31.44 -81.07
C ASN A 744 -73.29 31.55 -79.61
N SER A 745 -72.36 32.47 -79.31
CA SER A 745 -71.82 32.67 -77.98
C SER A 745 -72.71 33.47 -77.03
N LYS A 746 -73.98 33.77 -77.42
CA LYS A 746 -74.91 34.77 -76.85
C LYS A 746 -74.97 34.96 -75.33
N GLU A 747 -74.44 34.04 -74.51
CA GLU A 747 -74.39 34.14 -73.04
C GLU A 747 -73.10 33.58 -72.38
N SER A 748 -72.00 33.42 -73.13
CA SER A 748 -70.78 32.82 -72.59
C SER A 748 -69.63 33.82 -72.41
N ASP A 749 -69.41 34.26 -71.17
CA ASP A 749 -68.23 35.05 -70.77
C ASP A 749 -67.00 34.18 -70.44
N LYS A 750 -67.06 32.88 -70.70
CA LYS A 750 -65.96 31.96 -70.41
C LYS A 750 -64.78 32.23 -71.34
N ARG A 751 -63.55 32.03 -70.84
CA ARG A 751 -62.31 32.09 -71.64
C ARG A 751 -62.25 30.95 -72.65
N GLU A 752 -62.80 29.80 -72.30
CA GLU A 752 -62.94 28.65 -73.19
C GLU A 752 -64.39 28.20 -73.28
N VAL A 753 -64.86 28.00 -74.50
CA VAL A 753 -66.22 27.56 -74.81
C VAL A 753 -66.15 26.23 -75.55
N GLY A 754 -66.62 25.17 -74.90
CA GLY A 754 -66.76 23.85 -75.51
C GLY A 754 -68.06 23.75 -76.30
N ILE A 755 -67.95 23.43 -77.58
CA ILE A 755 -69.04 23.19 -78.52
C ILE A 755 -69.05 21.69 -78.83
N LEU A 756 -70.05 20.99 -78.28
CA LEU A 756 -70.24 19.56 -78.50
C LEU A 756 -71.38 19.30 -79.48
N PHE A 757 -71.12 18.48 -80.49
CA PHE A 757 -72.14 17.89 -81.33
C PHE A 757 -72.31 16.41 -81.00
N SER A 758 -73.42 16.05 -80.34
CA SER A 758 -73.75 14.68 -79.92
C SER A 758 -75.26 14.43 -79.95
N GLU A 759 -75.68 13.20 -79.63
CA GLU A 759 -77.09 12.79 -79.62
C GLU A 759 -77.94 13.57 -78.60
N SER A 760 -77.36 13.90 -77.45
CA SER A 760 -78.07 14.47 -76.29
C SER A 760 -78.19 15.99 -76.32
N SER A 761 -77.58 16.67 -77.28
CA SER A 761 -77.62 18.13 -77.41
C SER A 761 -77.99 18.54 -78.83
N ARG A 762 -76.98 18.70 -79.67
CA ARG A 762 -77.05 19.16 -81.04
C ARG A 762 -76.32 18.16 -81.90
N SER A 763 -77.01 17.41 -82.73
CA SER A 763 -76.39 16.36 -83.55
C SER A 763 -76.02 16.87 -84.93
N LEU A 764 -74.94 16.31 -85.48
CA LEU A 764 -74.50 16.54 -86.85
C LEU A 764 -74.97 15.35 -87.68
N ASN A 765 -75.91 15.56 -88.59
CA ASN A 765 -76.61 14.48 -89.29
C ASN A 765 -76.28 14.49 -90.77
N LEU A 766 -76.07 13.30 -91.32
CA LEU A 766 -75.98 13.02 -92.74
C LEU A 766 -77.37 12.67 -93.27
N GLU A 767 -77.88 13.50 -94.16
CA GLU A 767 -79.05 13.23 -94.96
C GLU A 767 -78.67 12.42 -96.19
N VAL A 768 -79.38 11.32 -96.42
CA VAL A 768 -79.15 10.43 -97.57
C VAL A 768 -80.42 10.34 -98.41
N MET A 769 -80.34 10.79 -99.66
CA MET A 769 -81.42 10.75 -100.64
C MET A 769 -81.34 9.49 -101.50
N PRO A 770 -82.42 8.70 -101.61
CA PRO A 770 -82.44 7.50 -102.45
C PRO A 770 -82.30 7.84 -103.94
N GLY A 771 -81.68 6.93 -104.70
CA GLY A 771 -81.62 6.97 -106.17
C GLY A 771 -80.48 7.79 -106.78
N LYS A 772 -79.70 8.52 -105.98
CA LYS A 772 -78.53 9.29 -106.46
C LYS A 772 -77.18 8.71 -106.02
N ILE A 773 -77.15 8.03 -104.87
CA ILE A 773 -75.92 7.46 -104.30
C ILE A 773 -75.69 6.01 -104.74
N LEU A 774 -74.41 5.62 -104.85
CA LEU A 774 -73.99 4.28 -105.27
C LEU A 774 -73.56 3.43 -104.07
N LYS A 775 -73.85 2.12 -104.13
CA LYS A 775 -73.40 1.16 -103.11
C LYS A 775 -71.88 0.95 -103.15
N GLU A 776 -71.30 0.57 -102.02
CA GLU A 776 -69.87 0.21 -101.89
C GLU A 776 -68.89 1.35 -102.28
N ILE A 777 -69.35 2.61 -102.24
CA ILE A 777 -68.51 3.79 -102.47
C ILE A 777 -68.40 4.60 -101.17
N ALA A 778 -67.16 4.97 -100.81
CA ALA A 778 -66.90 5.93 -99.74
C ALA A 778 -67.05 7.36 -100.29
N TYR A 779 -67.82 8.18 -99.58
CA TYR A 779 -68.00 9.59 -99.89
C TYR A 779 -67.41 10.46 -98.79
N THR A 780 -66.68 11.51 -99.16
CA THR A 780 -66.03 12.42 -98.23
C THR A 780 -66.30 13.87 -98.61
N THR A 781 -66.28 14.76 -97.63
CA THR A 781 -66.29 16.22 -97.82
C THR A 781 -65.52 16.86 -96.65
N LYS A 782 -65.23 18.16 -96.75
CA LYS A 782 -64.65 18.93 -95.65
C LYS A 782 -65.66 19.97 -95.18
N ILE A 783 -65.80 20.07 -93.85
CA ILE A 783 -66.54 21.15 -93.22
C ILE A 783 -65.53 22.26 -92.91
N ASN A 784 -65.77 23.45 -93.45
CA ASN A 784 -65.08 24.66 -93.06
C ASN A 784 -65.81 25.28 -91.86
N TRP A 785 -65.17 25.25 -90.70
CA TRP A 785 -65.64 25.90 -89.48
C TRP A 785 -65.05 27.31 -89.42
N THR A 786 -65.89 28.33 -89.49
CA THR A 786 -65.44 29.71 -89.44
C THR A 786 -65.95 30.34 -88.16
N ILE A 787 -65.04 30.91 -87.36
CA ILE A 787 -65.45 31.80 -86.28
C ILE A 787 -65.60 33.19 -86.89
N GLU A 788 -66.80 33.72 -86.81
CA GLU A 788 -67.08 35.09 -87.17
C GLU A 788 -67.19 35.88 -85.88
N ASN A 789 -66.27 36.84 -85.71
CA ASN A 789 -66.41 37.86 -84.70
C ASN A 789 -67.64 38.70 -85.09
N GLY A 790 -68.71 38.64 -84.30
CA GLY A 790 -69.96 39.30 -84.63
C GLY A 790 -69.78 40.83 -84.70
N PRO A 791 -70.69 41.55 -85.37
CA PRO A 791 -70.82 42.99 -85.16
C PRO A 791 -71.14 43.31 -83.68
#